data_AF-A0A963X0U2-F1
#
_entry.id   AF-A0A963X0U2-F1
#
_cell.length_a   1.000
_cell.length_b   1.000
_cell.length_c   1.000
_cell.angle_alpha   90.00
_cell.angle_beta   90.00
_cell.angle_gamma   90.00
#
_symmetry.space_group_name_H-M   'P 1'
#
loop_
_entity.id
_entity.type
_entity.pdbx_description
1 polymer ?
#
loop_
_entity_poly.entity_id
_entity_poly.type
_entity_poly.pdbx_seq_one_letter_code
_entity_poly.pdbx_strand_id
1 'polypeptide(L)'
;MSETLSDKRATRVIAARLVPVFVASIFTSAWLLFGVQPLFSKMALPVLGGAPNVWNTAMVFFQTALLLGYLYAHFLSTRFSVRTQALIHICTLMAGMFFLPFGLSADVAPPAEGAQAFWLIGLMAGTIGIPFFALSANAPLLQRWFSLSGHAQAHDPYFLYAASNIGSMASLLLYPFLLEPLIGVSDQTRFWTIGYIILAGLIALAANCVSDRRVDAPAQTVAAPNADVALTGPFWWTLIAIAPSGLMLSVTSHLTTNVAPTPMLWIAPLALYLLSFVLVFGADGDRWRRRAVAAFPFAVAITALADVFVVNDPFFSSLPPIALFFIVALACHGELARRRPEPARLTEFYLCMSLGGVIGGAYVALVAPLIFPDIFEYPLLVITAAFVIAASAKGLSMPKWGVAAFFGAAALIGLASGAAPDSASRIALAVNILLAFGGAFALCRIRSNAAVSAIVVFALFANAMAVRNEIQNGYRELIARERSFFGVTKVYRADTQDGPVHMLLHGAIIHNMQLKTDADETTPLAYFSEEGPFGQALEGMRKRKAALRVAVVGLGAGALACHASDGDDWTFYELDPHVVRIAKDANLFSYLERCAPDAPVKIGDARLTLTAESKAKAEAYDFLVIDAFSSDSIPAHLITREALTLYRDRLKEGGVIFFHTSNRYLDVVSVAVRLAEDAGLSYRVIRFDTDEALPLSPLKTKTLAVVMGDAAVINDIAAGREDWVEETPSSLISVWTDDFSNILGAFVAHMTGKTSSAQ
;
A
#
# COMPACT_ATOMS: atom_id res chain seq x y z
N MET A 1 -11.01 -38.33 52.81
CA MET A 1 -11.91 -37.15 52.62
C MET A 1 -11.16 -35.82 52.56
N SER A 2 -10.03 -35.67 53.25
CA SER A 2 -9.13 -34.49 53.13
C SER A 2 -8.37 -34.45 51.78
N GLU A 3 -7.88 -35.59 51.27
CA GLU A 3 -7.22 -35.66 49.94
C GLU A 3 -8.17 -35.31 48.79
N THR A 4 -9.41 -35.79 48.82
CA THR A 4 -10.42 -35.51 47.77
C THR A 4 -10.93 -34.07 47.75
N LEU A 5 -10.78 -33.31 48.85
CA LEU A 5 -11.09 -31.88 48.90
C LEU A 5 -9.90 -31.03 48.44
N SER A 6 -8.66 -31.45 48.76
CA SER A 6 -7.43 -30.83 48.25
C SER A 6 -7.34 -30.91 46.72
N ASP A 7 -7.66 -32.08 46.18
CA ASP A 7 -7.63 -32.36 44.74
C ASP A 7 -8.71 -31.58 43.97
N LYS A 8 -9.93 -31.44 44.54
CA LYS A 8 -11.00 -30.59 43.98
C LYS A 8 -10.68 -29.09 44.05
N ARG A 9 -9.95 -28.64 45.08
CA ARG A 9 -9.51 -27.23 45.21
C ARG A 9 -8.38 -26.91 44.23
N ALA A 10 -7.41 -27.81 44.08
CA ALA A 10 -6.35 -27.72 43.07
C ALA A 10 -6.94 -27.72 41.64
N THR A 11 -7.90 -28.61 41.36
CA THR A 11 -8.60 -28.67 40.06
C THR A 11 -9.38 -27.39 39.77
N ARG A 12 -10.03 -26.76 40.76
CA ARG A 12 -10.71 -25.45 40.61
C ARG A 12 -9.74 -24.29 40.39
N VAL A 13 -8.58 -24.27 41.06
CA VAL A 13 -7.56 -23.22 40.89
C VAL A 13 -6.88 -23.32 39.52
N ILE A 14 -6.62 -24.54 39.03
CA ILE A 14 -6.11 -24.79 37.67
C ILE A 14 -7.14 -24.35 36.63
N ALA A 15 -8.42 -24.69 36.81
CA ALA A 15 -9.49 -24.26 35.91
C ALA A 15 -9.67 -22.72 35.86
N ALA A 16 -9.56 -22.03 37.00
CA ALA A 16 -9.70 -20.58 37.08
C ALA A 16 -8.53 -19.81 36.44
N ARG A 17 -7.32 -20.39 36.39
CA ARG A 17 -6.13 -19.78 35.79
C ARG A 17 -5.96 -20.09 34.30
N LEU A 18 -6.66 -21.11 33.79
CA LEU A 18 -6.51 -21.60 32.43
C LEU A 18 -7.04 -20.60 31.39
N VAL A 19 -8.24 -20.05 31.59
CA VAL A 19 -8.84 -19.08 30.65
C VAL A 19 -8.00 -17.81 30.50
N PRO A 20 -7.58 -17.11 31.58
CA PRO A 20 -6.77 -15.90 31.45
C PRO A 20 -5.43 -16.12 30.72
N VAL A 21 -4.75 -17.24 30.98
CA VAL A 21 -3.47 -17.56 30.32
C VAL A 21 -3.66 -17.77 28.82
N PHE A 22 -4.68 -18.52 28.42
CA PHE A 22 -4.95 -18.75 27.00
C PHE A 22 -5.42 -17.48 26.28
N VAL A 23 -6.26 -16.66 26.92
CA VAL A 23 -6.69 -15.36 26.39
C VAL A 23 -5.52 -14.42 26.23
N ALA A 24 -4.66 -14.27 27.26
CA ALA A 24 -3.47 -13.43 27.18
C ALA A 24 -2.51 -13.93 26.09
N SER A 25 -2.27 -15.24 26.02
CA SER A 25 -1.39 -15.83 25.00
C SER A 25 -1.88 -15.54 23.58
N ILE A 26 -3.17 -15.78 23.30
CA ILE A 26 -3.71 -15.61 21.95
C ILE A 26 -3.83 -14.12 21.58
N PHE A 27 -4.20 -13.26 22.54
CA PHE A 27 -4.25 -11.82 22.34
C PHE A 27 -2.86 -11.24 22.04
N THR A 28 -1.86 -11.56 22.86
CA THR A 28 -0.48 -11.10 22.67
C THR A 28 0.10 -11.65 21.37
N SER A 29 -0.16 -12.91 21.03
CA SER A 29 0.28 -13.48 19.76
C SER A 29 -0.34 -12.77 18.56
N ALA A 30 -1.65 -12.48 18.61
CA ALA A 30 -2.34 -11.77 17.54
C ALA A 30 -1.83 -10.32 17.41
N TRP A 31 -1.63 -9.64 18.55
CA TRP A 31 -1.04 -8.30 18.57
C TRP A 31 0.33 -8.27 17.88
N LEU A 32 1.26 -9.17 18.28
CA LEU A 32 2.60 -9.20 17.69
C LEU A 32 2.58 -9.58 16.21
N LEU A 33 1.74 -10.55 15.82
CA LEU A 33 1.64 -11.03 14.43
C LEU A 33 1.11 -9.94 13.48
N PHE A 34 0.19 -9.10 13.93
CA PHE A 34 -0.35 -8.01 13.10
C PHE A 34 0.46 -6.72 13.22
N GLY A 35 1.10 -6.44 14.36
CA GLY A 35 1.92 -5.25 14.56
C GLY A 35 3.27 -5.30 13.83
N VAL A 36 3.84 -6.49 13.62
CA VAL A 36 5.11 -6.63 12.90
C VAL A 36 4.98 -6.30 11.41
N GLN A 37 3.80 -6.46 10.82
CA GLN A 37 3.60 -6.26 9.39
C GLN A 37 3.84 -4.79 8.97
N PRO A 38 3.13 -3.79 9.53
CA PRO A 38 3.39 -2.40 9.20
C PRO A 38 4.76 -1.91 9.73
N LEU A 39 5.25 -2.45 10.87
CA LEU A 39 6.58 -2.16 11.39
C LEU A 39 7.68 -2.53 10.39
N PHE A 40 7.68 -3.79 9.93
CA PHE A 40 8.68 -4.26 9.00
C PHE A 40 8.56 -3.56 7.64
N SER A 41 7.35 -3.36 7.14
CA SER A 41 7.16 -2.64 5.88
C SER A 41 7.65 -1.20 5.96
N LYS A 42 7.46 -0.51 7.09
CA LYS A 42 8.05 0.82 7.32
C LYS A 42 9.57 0.79 7.26
N MET A 43 10.22 -0.24 7.82
CA MET A 43 11.67 -0.42 7.73
C MET A 43 12.14 -0.68 6.30
N ALA A 44 11.36 -1.41 5.51
CA ALA A 44 11.73 -1.81 4.16
C ALA A 44 11.52 -0.73 3.08
N LEU A 45 10.57 0.19 3.29
CA LEU A 45 10.27 1.27 2.34
C LEU A 45 11.51 2.08 1.92
N PRO A 46 12.39 2.51 2.84
CA PRO A 46 13.63 3.22 2.50
C PRO A 46 14.53 2.51 1.49
N VAL A 47 14.58 1.17 1.55
CA VAL A 47 15.50 0.39 0.71
C VAL A 47 14.95 0.23 -0.72
N LEU A 48 13.63 0.35 -0.90
CA LEU A 48 12.92 0.11 -2.16
C LEU A 48 12.17 1.35 -2.67
N GLY A 49 12.58 2.55 -2.24
CA GLY A 49 12.07 3.81 -2.81
C GLY A 49 10.62 4.16 -2.48
N GLY A 50 10.03 3.57 -1.44
CA GLY A 50 8.66 3.89 -1.02
C GLY A 50 7.55 3.35 -1.95
N ALA A 51 7.78 2.27 -2.71
CA ALA A 51 6.80 1.81 -3.70
C ALA A 51 5.59 1.04 -3.12
N PRO A 52 4.37 1.20 -3.69
CA PRO A 52 3.18 0.39 -3.38
C PRO A 52 3.41 -1.12 -3.31
N ASN A 53 4.22 -1.66 -4.23
CA ASN A 53 4.48 -3.09 -4.31
C ASN A 53 5.33 -3.65 -3.17
N VAL A 54 6.02 -2.81 -2.40
CA VAL A 54 6.74 -3.23 -1.18
C VAL A 54 5.75 -3.85 -0.19
N TRP A 55 4.62 -3.17 0.07
CA TRP A 55 3.59 -3.67 0.96
C TRP A 55 2.93 -4.94 0.42
N ASN A 56 2.54 -4.96 -0.85
CA ASN A 56 1.89 -6.13 -1.45
C ASN A 56 2.79 -7.37 -1.41
N THR A 57 4.06 -7.20 -1.71
CA THR A 57 5.05 -8.28 -1.63
C THR A 57 5.21 -8.77 -0.18
N ALA A 58 5.28 -7.84 0.78
CA ALA A 58 5.33 -8.18 2.20
C ALA A 58 4.07 -8.95 2.65
N MET A 59 2.88 -8.56 2.17
CA MET A 59 1.65 -9.30 2.41
C MET A 59 1.70 -10.73 1.88
N VAL A 60 2.23 -10.96 0.68
CA VAL A 60 2.40 -12.33 0.15
C VAL A 60 3.31 -13.16 1.03
N PHE A 61 4.41 -12.59 1.50
CA PHE A 61 5.29 -13.26 2.46
C PHE A 61 4.54 -13.62 3.75
N PHE A 62 3.86 -12.66 4.38
CA PHE A 62 3.15 -12.87 5.64
C PHE A 62 1.99 -13.87 5.49
N GLN A 63 1.24 -13.82 4.39
CA GLN A 63 0.20 -14.81 4.06
C GLN A 63 0.79 -16.22 3.89
N THR A 64 1.95 -16.32 3.22
CA THR A 64 2.64 -17.60 3.01
C THR A 64 3.18 -18.16 4.33
N ALA A 65 3.83 -17.34 5.15
CA ALA A 65 4.33 -17.75 6.46
C ALA A 65 3.19 -18.10 7.44
N LEU A 66 2.02 -17.44 7.32
CA LEU A 66 0.80 -17.81 8.03
C LEU A 66 0.31 -19.20 7.60
N LEU A 67 0.23 -19.45 6.28
CA LEU A 67 -0.15 -20.74 5.71
C LEU A 67 0.79 -21.86 6.19
N LEU A 68 2.11 -21.63 6.17
CA LEU A 68 3.10 -22.58 6.64
C LEU A 68 2.97 -22.86 8.14
N GLY A 69 2.74 -21.83 8.96
CA GLY A 69 2.50 -22.02 10.40
C GLY A 69 1.24 -22.82 10.69
N TYR A 70 0.17 -22.63 9.90
CA TYR A 70 -1.07 -23.41 10.01
C TYR A 70 -0.84 -24.87 9.60
N LEU A 71 -0.10 -25.11 8.52
CA LEU A 71 0.29 -26.45 8.10
C LEU A 71 1.13 -27.16 9.18
N TYR A 72 2.09 -26.44 9.75
CA TYR A 72 2.89 -26.91 10.88
C TYR A 72 2.03 -27.25 12.10
N ALA A 73 1.12 -26.37 12.51
CA ALA A 73 0.20 -26.62 13.62
C ALA A 73 -0.71 -27.83 13.38
N HIS A 74 -1.22 -27.99 12.15
CA HIS A 74 -2.01 -29.15 11.75
C HIS A 74 -1.19 -30.46 11.84
N PHE A 75 0.04 -30.45 11.33
CA PHE A 75 0.93 -31.61 11.41
C PHE A 75 1.27 -31.98 12.86
N LEU A 76 1.61 -30.99 13.69
CA LEU A 76 1.89 -31.20 15.11
C LEU A 76 0.70 -31.79 15.86
N SER A 77 -0.49 -31.22 15.64
CA SER A 77 -1.71 -31.59 16.36
C SER A 77 -2.28 -32.95 15.98
N THR A 78 -1.94 -33.47 14.79
CA THR A 78 -2.43 -34.76 14.29
C THR A 78 -1.47 -35.93 14.54
N ARG A 79 -0.17 -35.67 14.69
CA ARG A 79 0.86 -36.72 14.78
C ARG A 79 1.48 -36.90 16.16
N PHE A 80 1.43 -35.88 17.02
CA PHE A 80 2.20 -35.87 18.26
C PHE A 80 1.32 -35.65 19.50
N SER A 81 1.83 -36.07 20.66
CA SER A 81 1.23 -35.78 21.96
C SER A 81 1.34 -34.29 22.32
N VAL A 82 0.45 -33.76 23.18
CA VAL A 82 0.49 -32.34 23.61
C VAL A 82 1.85 -31.93 24.18
N ARG A 83 2.50 -32.81 24.96
CA ARG A 83 3.85 -32.56 25.49
C ARG A 83 4.89 -32.38 24.39
N THR A 84 4.87 -33.26 23.39
CA THR A 84 5.79 -33.20 22.26
C THR A 84 5.52 -31.97 21.39
N GLN A 85 4.24 -31.64 21.16
CA GLN A 85 3.84 -30.42 20.46
C GLN A 85 4.39 -29.17 21.17
N ALA A 86 4.21 -29.10 22.49
CA ALA A 86 4.70 -27.99 23.30
C ALA A 86 6.23 -27.86 23.24
N LEU A 87 6.95 -28.97 23.39
CA LEU A 87 8.42 -28.96 23.32
C LEU A 87 8.92 -28.46 21.96
N ILE A 88 8.41 -29.04 20.87
CA ILE A 88 8.80 -28.63 19.50
C ILE A 88 8.49 -27.14 19.31
N HIS A 89 7.31 -26.70 19.73
CA HIS A 89 6.88 -25.31 19.53
C HIS A 89 7.65 -24.30 20.37
N ILE A 90 7.99 -24.63 21.62
CA ILE A 90 8.88 -23.81 22.45
C ILE A 90 10.27 -23.73 21.80
N CYS A 91 10.81 -24.83 21.28
CA CYS A 91 12.07 -24.80 20.53
C CYS A 91 11.98 -23.90 19.29
N THR A 92 10.86 -23.92 18.56
CA THR A 92 10.62 -23.02 17.42
C THR A 92 10.58 -21.55 17.85
N LEU A 93 9.92 -21.22 18.97
CA LEU A 93 9.92 -19.86 19.53
C LEU A 93 11.34 -19.42 19.96
N MET A 94 12.09 -20.31 20.61
CA MET A 94 13.49 -20.04 20.96
C MET A 94 14.38 -19.84 19.73
N ALA A 95 14.13 -20.60 18.66
CA ALA A 95 14.83 -20.39 17.39
C ALA A 95 14.53 -19.00 16.79
N GLY A 96 13.30 -18.50 16.95
CA GLY A 96 12.94 -17.13 16.57
C GLY A 96 13.72 -16.06 17.35
N MET A 97 14.09 -16.31 18.61
CA MET A 97 14.84 -15.34 19.42
C MET A 97 16.23 -15.01 18.85
N PHE A 98 16.84 -15.89 18.05
CA PHE A 98 18.13 -15.60 17.39
C PHE A 98 18.05 -14.46 16.38
N PHE A 99 16.85 -14.11 15.92
CA PHE A 99 16.62 -13.06 14.94
C PHE A 99 16.20 -11.73 15.61
N LEU A 100 16.18 -11.67 16.95
CA LEU A 100 15.69 -10.51 17.70
C LEU A 100 16.84 -9.76 18.41
N PRO A 101 16.82 -8.41 18.43
CA PRO A 101 15.90 -7.55 17.70
C PRO A 101 16.18 -7.61 16.19
N PHE A 102 15.11 -7.67 15.39
CA PHE A 102 15.27 -7.73 13.93
C PHE A 102 15.57 -6.33 13.36
N GLY A 103 16.35 -6.29 12.28
CA GLY A 103 16.76 -5.05 11.63
C GLY A 103 17.07 -5.30 10.16
N LEU A 104 17.07 -4.24 9.36
CA LEU A 104 17.56 -4.29 7.99
C LEU A 104 18.99 -3.75 7.97
N SER A 105 19.92 -4.51 7.42
CA SER A 105 21.28 -4.03 7.17
C SER A 105 21.29 -3.12 5.94
N ALA A 106 21.84 -1.92 6.09
CA ALA A 106 21.97 -0.95 4.98
C ALA A 106 22.85 -1.45 3.82
N ASP A 107 23.67 -2.47 4.04
CA ASP A 107 24.61 -2.99 3.04
C ASP A 107 23.98 -4.00 2.06
N VAL A 108 22.73 -4.44 2.29
CA VAL A 108 22.05 -5.36 1.38
C VAL A 108 21.18 -4.53 0.44
N ALA A 109 21.75 -4.16 -0.71
CA ALA A 109 21.03 -3.43 -1.75
C ALA A 109 20.09 -4.36 -2.54
N PRO A 110 18.93 -3.86 -2.99
CA PRO A 110 18.09 -4.58 -3.92
C PRO A 110 18.76 -4.68 -5.30
N PRO A 111 18.38 -5.68 -6.13
CA PRO A 111 18.83 -5.73 -7.52
C PRO A 111 18.38 -4.49 -8.29
N ALA A 112 19.26 -3.96 -9.14
CA ALA A 112 18.99 -2.77 -9.95
C ALA A 112 17.84 -3.00 -10.97
N GLU A 113 17.74 -4.21 -11.51
CA GLU A 113 16.72 -4.58 -12.49
C GLU A 113 16.09 -5.93 -12.14
N GLY A 114 14.76 -5.96 -12.18
CA GLY A 114 13.95 -7.15 -11.96
C GLY A 114 14.09 -7.77 -10.56
N ALA A 115 13.21 -8.73 -10.27
CA ALA A 115 13.25 -9.57 -9.07
C ALA A 115 13.22 -8.87 -7.70
N GLN A 116 12.95 -7.56 -7.62
CA GLN A 116 12.86 -6.83 -6.34
C GLN A 116 11.86 -7.46 -5.38
N ALA A 117 10.73 -7.96 -5.91
CA ALA A 117 9.73 -8.67 -5.11
C ALA A 117 10.29 -9.96 -4.48
N PHE A 118 11.01 -10.78 -5.25
CA PHE A 118 11.61 -12.02 -4.73
C PHE A 118 12.75 -11.74 -3.77
N TRP A 119 13.55 -10.70 -4.03
CA TRP A 119 14.58 -10.22 -3.12
C TRP A 119 13.98 -9.81 -1.76
N LEU A 120 12.88 -9.04 -1.76
CA LEU A 120 12.19 -8.64 -0.53
C LEU A 120 11.63 -9.85 0.24
N ILE A 121 11.04 -10.83 -0.46
CA ILE A 121 10.60 -12.09 0.17
C ILE A 121 11.78 -12.81 0.83
N GLY A 122 12.94 -12.88 0.16
CA GLY A 122 14.17 -13.46 0.69
C GLY A 122 14.68 -12.71 1.92
N LEU A 123 14.69 -11.38 1.86
CA LEU A 123 15.06 -10.51 2.98
C LEU A 123 14.16 -10.76 4.20
N MET A 124 12.85 -10.82 4.00
CA MET A 124 11.88 -11.11 5.06
C MET A 124 12.06 -12.51 5.63
N ALA A 125 12.29 -13.51 4.78
CA ALA A 125 12.52 -14.88 5.21
C ALA A 125 13.77 -15.00 6.10
N GLY A 126 14.85 -14.29 5.74
CA GLY A 126 16.11 -14.28 6.48
C GLY A 126 16.12 -13.41 7.74
N THR A 127 15.16 -12.49 7.90
CA THR A 127 15.11 -11.54 9.03
C THR A 127 13.99 -11.88 10.01
N ILE A 128 12.73 -11.89 9.57
CA ILE A 128 11.56 -12.05 10.43
C ILE A 128 10.82 -13.38 10.21
N GLY A 129 11.28 -14.22 9.27
CA GLY A 129 10.61 -15.46 8.87
C GLY A 129 10.35 -16.45 10.00
N ILE A 130 11.39 -16.83 10.76
CA ILE A 130 11.24 -17.78 11.87
C ILE A 130 10.37 -17.20 12.99
N PRO A 131 10.61 -15.97 13.49
CA PRO A 131 9.73 -15.35 14.49
C PRO A 131 8.26 -15.32 14.04
N PHE A 132 7.98 -14.87 12.82
CA PHE A 132 6.62 -14.77 12.29
C PHE A 132 5.96 -16.14 12.11
N PHE A 133 6.69 -17.12 11.56
CA PHE A 133 6.24 -18.51 11.43
C PHE A 133 5.87 -19.14 12.78
N ALA A 134 6.64 -18.86 13.84
CA ALA A 134 6.32 -19.33 15.17
C ALA A 134 5.03 -18.68 15.71
N LEU A 135 4.85 -17.37 15.48
CA LEU A 135 3.65 -16.65 15.88
C LEU A 135 2.39 -17.14 15.16
N SER A 136 2.48 -17.46 13.87
CA SER A 136 1.33 -17.90 13.08
C SER A 136 0.76 -19.24 13.52
N ALA A 137 1.60 -20.12 14.09
CA ALA A 137 1.16 -21.41 14.63
C ALA A 137 0.42 -21.31 15.97
N ASN A 138 0.55 -20.20 16.72
CA ASN A 138 0.03 -20.10 18.09
C ASN A 138 -1.49 -20.19 18.17
N ALA A 139 -2.23 -19.47 17.33
CA ALA A 139 -3.69 -19.45 17.40
C ALA A 139 -4.32 -20.85 17.22
N PRO A 140 -4.00 -21.64 16.17
CA PRO A 140 -4.54 -22.99 16.03
C PRO A 140 -4.04 -23.96 17.13
N LEU A 141 -2.79 -23.85 17.58
CA LEU A 141 -2.26 -24.70 18.66
C LEU A 141 -2.95 -24.42 20.00
N LEU A 142 -3.08 -23.14 20.39
CA LEU A 142 -3.74 -22.75 21.64
C LEU A 142 -5.23 -23.12 21.64
N GLN A 143 -5.95 -22.93 20.53
CA GLN A 143 -7.34 -23.37 20.43
C GLN A 143 -7.45 -24.89 20.58
N ARG A 144 -6.53 -25.66 19.98
CA ARG A 144 -6.48 -27.12 20.11
C ARG A 144 -6.17 -27.54 21.55
N TRP A 145 -5.14 -26.98 22.18
CA TRP A 145 -4.79 -27.29 23.56
C TRP A 145 -5.94 -26.92 24.52
N PHE A 146 -6.61 -25.80 24.30
CA PHE A 146 -7.78 -25.42 25.11
C PHE A 146 -8.94 -26.42 24.95
N SER A 147 -9.21 -26.92 23.75
CA SER A 147 -10.25 -27.94 23.52
C SER A 147 -9.97 -29.26 24.28
N LEU A 148 -8.70 -29.55 24.58
CA LEU A 148 -8.26 -30.73 25.34
C LEU A 148 -8.17 -30.46 26.86
N SER A 149 -8.37 -29.21 27.30
CA SER A 149 -8.27 -28.79 28.71
C SER A 149 -9.41 -29.29 29.60
N GLY A 150 -10.48 -29.87 29.03
CA GLY A 150 -11.67 -30.34 29.76
C GLY A 150 -12.39 -29.24 30.55
N HIS A 151 -12.14 -27.97 30.23
CA HIS A 151 -12.85 -26.82 30.78
C HIS A 151 -14.31 -26.81 30.31
N ALA A 152 -15.24 -26.22 31.09
CA ALA A 152 -16.67 -26.17 30.73
C ALA A 152 -16.93 -25.49 29.36
N GLN A 153 -16.04 -24.58 28.96
CA GLN A 153 -16.07 -23.88 27.67
C GLN A 153 -15.19 -24.53 26.59
N ALA A 154 -14.57 -25.68 26.85
CA ALA A 154 -13.68 -26.35 25.89
C ALA A 154 -14.40 -26.81 24.60
N HIS A 155 -15.72 -27.00 24.67
CA HIS A 155 -16.57 -27.37 23.53
C HIS A 155 -16.86 -26.22 22.57
N ASP A 156 -16.66 -24.96 23.00
CA ASP A 156 -16.87 -23.77 22.17
C ASP A 156 -15.84 -22.67 22.50
N PRO A 157 -14.60 -22.76 21.98
CA PRO A 157 -13.52 -21.81 22.25
C PRO A 157 -13.70 -20.45 21.55
N TYR A 158 -14.92 -20.06 21.17
CA TYR A 158 -15.21 -18.83 20.45
C TYR A 158 -14.66 -17.57 21.13
N PHE A 159 -14.61 -17.55 22.47
CA PHE A 159 -14.02 -16.42 23.20
C PHE A 159 -12.51 -16.22 22.93
N LEU A 160 -11.76 -17.29 22.61
CA LEU A 160 -10.34 -17.18 22.21
C LEU A 160 -10.23 -16.58 20.80
N TYR A 161 -11.14 -16.95 19.90
CA TYR A 161 -11.21 -16.35 18.57
C TYR A 161 -11.54 -14.84 18.67
N ALA A 162 -12.49 -14.46 19.54
CA ALA A 162 -12.80 -13.07 19.81
C ALA A 162 -11.58 -12.30 20.38
N ALA A 163 -10.88 -12.87 21.36
CA ALA A 163 -9.67 -12.27 21.92
C ALA A 163 -8.57 -12.05 20.88
N SER A 164 -8.35 -13.04 20.00
CA SER A 164 -7.42 -12.92 18.87
C SER A 164 -7.79 -11.77 17.94
N ASN A 165 -9.07 -11.67 17.53
CA ASN A 165 -9.52 -10.61 16.62
C ASN A 165 -9.41 -9.22 17.25
N ILE A 166 -9.68 -9.07 18.54
CA ILE A 166 -9.47 -7.81 19.26
C ILE A 166 -7.99 -7.45 19.26
N GLY A 167 -7.09 -8.40 19.55
CA GLY A 167 -5.65 -8.18 19.51
C GLY A 167 -5.15 -7.74 18.13
N SER A 168 -5.61 -8.42 17.07
CA SER A 168 -5.31 -8.06 15.68
C SER A 168 -5.80 -6.66 15.32
N MET A 169 -7.07 -6.35 15.61
CA MET A 169 -7.67 -5.05 15.27
C MET A 169 -7.04 -3.91 16.05
N ALA A 170 -6.78 -4.11 17.34
CA ALA A 170 -6.14 -3.12 18.19
C ALA A 170 -4.72 -2.83 17.70
N SER A 171 -3.93 -3.86 17.36
CA SER A 171 -2.59 -3.65 16.83
C SER A 171 -2.58 -2.91 15.50
N LEU A 172 -3.52 -3.21 14.59
CA LEU A 172 -3.60 -2.54 13.29
C LEU A 172 -4.01 -1.08 13.44
N LEU A 173 -5.05 -0.79 14.22
CA LEU A 173 -5.55 0.58 14.38
C LEU A 173 -4.60 1.44 15.21
N LEU A 174 -3.99 0.90 16.26
CA LEU A 174 -3.10 1.68 17.11
C LEU A 174 -1.75 1.97 16.44
N TYR A 175 -1.36 1.21 15.41
CA TYR A 175 -0.09 1.46 14.73
C TYR A 175 0.02 2.87 14.11
N PRO A 176 -0.81 3.27 13.12
CA PRO A 176 -0.65 4.55 12.43
C PRO A 176 -1.13 5.74 13.27
N PHE A 177 -2.02 5.52 14.24
CA PHE A 177 -2.63 6.59 15.03
C PHE A 177 -1.97 6.81 16.39
N LEU A 178 -1.18 5.86 16.90
CA LEU A 178 -0.53 5.96 18.20
C LEU A 178 0.94 5.56 18.18
N LEU A 179 1.30 4.40 17.63
CA LEU A 179 2.69 3.91 17.70
C LEU A 179 3.61 4.68 16.77
N GLU A 180 3.23 4.81 15.49
CA GLU A 180 4.02 5.48 14.46
C GLU A 180 4.23 6.98 14.73
N PRO A 181 3.23 7.76 15.18
CA PRO A 181 3.43 9.18 15.48
C PRO A 181 4.25 9.46 16.74
N LEU A 182 4.43 8.49 17.64
CA LEU A 182 5.00 8.70 18.98
C LEU A 182 6.31 7.96 19.24
N ILE A 183 6.57 6.84 18.55
CA ILE A 183 7.66 5.91 18.89
C ILE A 183 8.50 5.65 17.65
N GLY A 184 9.83 5.78 17.77
CA GLY A 184 10.77 5.41 16.72
C GLY A 184 10.82 3.90 16.45
N VAL A 185 11.19 3.51 15.23
CA VAL A 185 11.21 2.12 14.75
C VAL A 185 12.09 1.21 15.61
N SER A 186 13.21 1.72 16.12
CA SER A 186 14.14 1.00 17.00
C SER A 186 13.47 0.61 18.31
N ASP A 187 12.75 1.55 18.94
CA ASP A 187 12.02 1.27 20.18
C ASP A 187 10.78 0.41 19.93
N GLN A 188 10.08 0.59 18.80
CA GLN A 188 9.02 -0.32 18.40
C GLN A 188 9.52 -1.77 18.28
N THR A 189 10.69 -1.98 17.69
CA THR A 189 11.34 -3.30 17.57
C THR A 189 11.72 -3.88 18.93
N ARG A 190 12.21 -3.04 19.86
CA ARG A 190 12.51 -3.45 21.25
C ARG A 190 11.24 -3.88 21.99
N PHE A 191 10.17 -3.09 21.94
CA PHE A 191 8.90 -3.43 22.57
C PHE A 191 8.29 -4.69 21.97
N TRP A 192 8.40 -4.87 20.66
CA TRP A 192 7.99 -6.10 19.99
C TRP A 192 8.78 -7.32 20.48
N THR A 193 10.11 -7.17 20.62
CA THR A 193 11.00 -8.22 21.15
C THR A 193 10.65 -8.61 22.59
N ILE A 194 10.40 -7.63 23.45
CA ILE A 194 9.93 -7.86 24.83
C ILE A 194 8.60 -8.62 24.82
N GLY A 195 7.66 -8.19 23.97
CA GLY A 195 6.38 -8.88 23.79
C GLY A 195 6.54 -10.33 23.32
N TYR A 196 7.47 -10.61 22.42
CA TYR A 196 7.78 -11.96 21.95
C TYR A 196 8.31 -12.85 23.07
N ILE A 197 9.20 -12.34 23.93
CA ILE A 197 9.73 -13.05 25.09
C ILE A 197 8.61 -13.35 26.11
N ILE A 198 7.77 -12.36 26.40
CA ILE A 198 6.60 -12.53 27.27
C ILE A 198 5.68 -13.63 26.71
N LEU A 199 5.41 -13.60 25.40
CA LEU A 199 4.58 -14.60 24.75
C LEU A 199 5.19 -16.00 24.85
N ALA A 200 6.50 -16.16 24.65
CA ALA A 200 7.15 -17.46 24.82
C ALA A 200 6.92 -18.03 26.23
N GLY A 201 7.00 -17.18 27.27
CA GLY A 201 6.65 -17.55 28.64
C GLY A 201 5.18 -17.93 28.82
N LEU A 202 4.26 -17.18 28.21
CA LEU A 202 2.82 -17.46 28.23
C LEU A 202 2.47 -18.80 27.54
N ILE A 203 3.10 -19.09 26.40
CA ILE A 203 2.94 -20.37 25.69
C ILE A 203 3.46 -21.53 26.52
N ALA A 204 4.63 -21.40 27.16
CA ALA A 204 5.17 -22.42 28.06
C ALA A 204 4.23 -22.68 29.25
N LEU A 205 3.64 -21.63 29.81
CA LEU A 205 2.65 -21.73 30.89
C LEU A 205 1.37 -22.43 30.41
N ALA A 206 0.84 -22.04 29.24
CA ALA A 206 -0.34 -22.64 28.63
C ALA A 206 -0.14 -24.14 28.35
N ALA A 207 1.04 -24.51 27.84
CA ALA A 207 1.41 -25.89 27.59
C ALA A 207 1.46 -26.73 28.88
N ASN A 208 2.06 -26.18 29.95
CA ASN A 208 2.15 -26.86 31.25
C ASN A 208 0.77 -27.09 31.90
N CYS A 209 -0.23 -26.24 31.59
CA CYS A 209 -1.60 -26.43 32.08
C CYS A 209 -2.33 -27.63 31.43
N VAL A 210 -1.86 -28.14 30.29
CA VAL A 210 -2.55 -29.18 29.50
C VAL A 210 -1.67 -30.42 29.26
N SER A 211 -0.39 -30.38 29.65
CA SER A 211 0.63 -31.40 29.38
C SER A 211 0.36 -32.78 29.99
N ASP A 212 -0.44 -32.89 31.04
CA ASP A 212 -0.68 -34.16 31.75
C ASP A 212 -1.83 -35.00 31.19
N ARG A 213 -2.47 -34.56 30.10
CA ARG A 213 -3.63 -35.24 29.53
C ARG A 213 -3.26 -36.02 28.27
N ARG A 214 -3.46 -37.34 28.30
CA ARG A 214 -3.31 -38.22 27.14
C ARG A 214 -4.36 -37.86 26.08
N VAL A 215 -3.91 -37.85 24.84
CA VAL A 215 -4.79 -37.79 23.66
C VAL A 215 -5.44 -39.16 23.53
N ASP A 216 -6.60 -39.37 24.13
CA ASP A 216 -7.49 -40.42 23.64
C ASP A 216 -8.09 -39.89 22.34
N ALA A 217 -7.59 -40.42 21.23
CA ALA A 217 -8.20 -40.18 19.93
C ALA A 217 -9.65 -40.67 19.99
N PRO A 218 -10.67 -39.82 19.76
CA PRO A 218 -12.01 -40.33 19.58
C PRO A 218 -11.98 -41.25 18.35
N ALA A 219 -12.41 -42.50 18.52
CA ALA A 219 -12.74 -43.36 17.39
C ALA A 219 -13.87 -42.68 16.61
N GLN A 220 -13.52 -42.07 15.47
CA GLN A 220 -14.51 -41.46 14.58
C GLN A 220 -15.00 -42.51 13.60
N THR A 221 -16.28 -42.88 13.72
CA THR A 221 -17.05 -43.46 12.63
C THR A 221 -17.11 -42.46 11.49
N VAL A 222 -16.47 -42.80 10.37
CA VAL A 222 -16.59 -42.09 9.10
C VAL A 222 -18.05 -42.20 8.64
N ALA A 223 -18.84 -41.15 8.83
CA ALA A 223 -20.13 -41.05 8.16
C ALA A 223 -19.88 -40.94 6.65
N ALA A 224 -20.63 -41.75 5.87
CA ALA A 224 -20.53 -41.77 4.42
C ALA A 224 -20.72 -40.37 3.82
N PRO A 225 -20.02 -40.01 2.74
CA PRO A 225 -20.13 -38.70 2.14
C PRO A 225 -21.55 -38.48 1.61
N ASN A 226 -22.24 -37.46 2.14
CA ASN A 226 -23.49 -36.97 1.57
C ASN A 226 -23.23 -36.44 0.16
N ALA A 227 -24.08 -36.82 -0.79
CA ALA A 227 -23.92 -36.66 -2.24
C ALA A 227 -23.97 -35.21 -2.78
N ASP A 228 -24.03 -34.17 -1.94
CA ASP A 228 -24.00 -32.75 -2.35
C ASP A 228 -22.55 -32.20 -2.53
N VAL A 229 -21.67 -33.05 -3.06
CA VAL A 229 -20.21 -32.84 -3.18
C VAL A 229 -19.82 -31.78 -4.23
N ALA A 230 -20.71 -31.45 -5.17
CA ALA A 230 -20.34 -30.62 -6.33
C ALA A 230 -19.89 -29.17 -5.97
N LEU A 231 -20.32 -28.65 -4.81
CA LEU A 231 -20.05 -27.27 -4.35
C LEU A 231 -19.50 -27.22 -2.91
N THR A 232 -19.07 -28.33 -2.31
CA THR A 232 -18.57 -28.36 -0.94
C THR A 232 -17.20 -29.06 -0.88
N GLY A 233 -16.17 -28.37 -0.38
CA GLY A 233 -14.84 -28.98 -0.20
C GLY A 233 -13.65 -28.03 -0.38
N PRO A 234 -12.41 -28.58 -0.25
CA PRO A 234 -11.15 -27.84 -0.25
C PRO A 234 -10.96 -26.88 -1.42
N PHE A 235 -11.28 -27.34 -2.64
CA PHE A 235 -11.18 -26.53 -3.84
C PHE A 235 -12.07 -25.28 -3.76
N TRP A 236 -13.34 -25.45 -3.36
CA TRP A 236 -14.28 -24.34 -3.25
C TRP A 236 -13.92 -23.37 -2.11
N TRP A 237 -13.45 -23.87 -0.97
CA TRP A 237 -12.98 -23.00 0.11
C TRP A 237 -11.80 -22.13 -0.34
N THR A 238 -10.87 -22.72 -1.08
CA THR A 238 -9.73 -22.01 -1.67
C THR A 238 -10.21 -20.97 -2.67
N LEU A 239 -11.06 -21.36 -3.63
CA LEU A 239 -11.57 -20.49 -4.69
C LEU A 239 -12.34 -19.27 -4.13
N ILE A 240 -13.17 -19.47 -3.09
CA ILE A 240 -13.92 -18.37 -2.46
C ILE A 240 -12.99 -17.35 -1.79
N ALA A 241 -11.86 -17.81 -1.23
CA ALA A 241 -10.92 -16.95 -0.51
C ALA A 241 -9.98 -16.14 -1.41
N ILE A 242 -9.82 -16.50 -2.69
CA ILE A 242 -8.96 -15.79 -3.67
C ILE A 242 -9.41 -14.34 -3.86
N ALA A 243 -10.67 -14.14 -4.24
CA ALA A 243 -11.18 -12.82 -4.61
C ALA A 243 -11.07 -11.76 -3.49
N PRO A 244 -11.53 -12.00 -2.24
CA PRO A 244 -11.44 -10.97 -1.20
C PRO A 244 -10.00 -10.67 -0.80
N SER A 245 -9.10 -11.66 -0.81
CA SER A 245 -7.69 -11.44 -0.48
C SER A 245 -6.95 -10.67 -1.58
N GLY A 246 -7.16 -11.04 -2.85
CA GLY A 246 -6.60 -10.29 -3.97
C GLY A 246 -7.14 -8.86 -4.03
N LEU A 247 -8.45 -8.65 -3.81
CA LEU A 247 -9.04 -7.31 -3.82
C LEU A 247 -8.49 -6.44 -2.71
N MET A 248 -8.18 -6.99 -1.54
CA MET A 248 -7.51 -6.26 -0.46
C MET A 248 -6.18 -5.66 -0.94
N LEU A 249 -5.32 -6.45 -1.61
CA LEU A 249 -4.03 -5.96 -2.12
C LEU A 249 -4.22 -5.02 -3.32
N SER A 250 -5.17 -5.31 -4.21
CA SER A 250 -5.42 -4.49 -5.39
C SER A 250 -5.96 -3.10 -5.03
N VAL A 251 -6.90 -3.01 -4.08
CA VAL A 251 -7.39 -1.73 -3.52
C VAL A 251 -6.27 -1.01 -2.78
N THR A 252 -5.43 -1.74 -2.04
CA THR A 252 -4.26 -1.12 -1.38
C THR A 252 -3.33 -0.48 -2.40
N SER A 253 -3.01 -1.19 -3.48
CA SER A 253 -2.19 -0.66 -4.58
C SER A 253 -2.76 0.64 -5.14
N HIS A 254 -4.05 0.63 -5.47
CA HIS A 254 -4.76 1.80 -5.99
C HIS A 254 -4.65 3.00 -5.03
N LEU A 255 -4.93 2.81 -3.74
CA LEU A 255 -4.83 3.86 -2.72
C LEU A 255 -3.41 4.42 -2.63
N THR A 256 -2.41 3.56 -2.66
CA THR A 256 -1.03 3.95 -2.40
C THR A 256 -0.32 4.57 -3.59
N THR A 257 -0.73 4.20 -4.81
CA THR A 257 -0.25 4.83 -6.04
C THR A 257 -0.86 6.22 -6.22
N ASN A 258 -2.12 6.41 -5.83
CA ASN A 258 -2.87 7.61 -6.13
C ASN A 258 -2.87 8.67 -5.02
N VAL A 259 -2.73 8.25 -3.76
CA VAL A 259 -2.72 9.16 -2.59
C VAL A 259 -1.31 9.27 -2.01
N ALA A 260 -0.85 8.24 -1.29
CA ALA A 260 0.52 8.17 -0.76
C ALA A 260 0.88 6.72 -0.36
N PRO A 261 2.14 6.30 -0.49
CA PRO A 261 2.58 4.97 -0.08
C PRO A 261 2.88 4.93 1.43
N THR A 262 1.84 4.96 2.27
CA THR A 262 1.98 5.08 3.73
C THR A 262 1.27 3.95 4.49
N PRO A 263 1.82 3.46 5.62
CA PRO A 263 1.20 2.39 6.42
C PRO A 263 -0.26 2.65 6.80
N MET A 264 -0.61 3.90 7.08
CA MET A 264 -1.98 4.31 7.40
C MET A 264 -2.98 3.88 6.32
N LEU A 265 -2.64 4.03 5.04
CA LEU A 265 -3.53 3.69 3.93
C LEU A 265 -3.62 2.18 3.70
N TRP A 266 -2.57 1.42 4.00
CA TRP A 266 -2.53 -0.04 3.87
C TRP A 266 -3.39 -0.75 4.92
N ILE A 267 -3.45 -0.16 6.11
CA ILE A 267 -4.16 -0.73 7.25
C ILE A 267 -5.67 -0.71 7.03
N ALA A 268 -6.22 0.27 6.31
CA ALA A 268 -7.66 0.36 6.08
C ALA A 268 -8.24 -0.86 5.32
N PRO A 269 -7.72 -1.29 4.15
CA PRO A 269 -8.16 -2.53 3.50
C PRO A 269 -8.00 -3.77 4.37
N LEU A 270 -6.87 -3.91 5.09
CA LEU A 270 -6.61 -5.05 5.96
C LEU A 270 -7.57 -5.10 7.16
N ALA A 271 -7.85 -3.96 7.79
CA ALA A 271 -8.82 -3.85 8.88
C ALA A 271 -10.24 -4.22 8.41
N LEU A 272 -10.65 -3.75 7.23
CA LEU A 272 -11.94 -4.14 6.63
C LEU A 272 -11.99 -5.64 6.28
N TYR A 273 -10.87 -6.20 5.80
CA TYR A 273 -10.74 -7.65 5.56
C TYR A 273 -10.98 -8.44 6.85
N LEU A 274 -10.34 -8.08 7.97
CA LEU A 274 -10.54 -8.74 9.26
C LEU A 274 -11.93 -8.49 9.84
N LEU A 275 -12.45 -7.27 9.73
CA LEU A 275 -13.79 -6.92 10.18
C LEU A 275 -14.84 -7.80 9.50
N SER A 276 -14.66 -8.11 8.21
CA SER A 276 -15.59 -8.99 7.52
C SER A 276 -15.63 -10.40 8.12
N PHE A 277 -14.49 -10.95 8.57
CA PHE A 277 -14.46 -12.21 9.32
C PHE A 277 -15.19 -12.10 10.66
N VAL A 278 -14.94 -11.04 11.43
CA VAL A 278 -15.60 -10.78 12.72
C VAL A 278 -17.11 -10.74 12.57
N LEU A 279 -17.62 -10.03 11.56
CA LEU A 279 -19.06 -9.87 11.33
C LEU A 279 -19.73 -11.17 10.87
N VAL A 280 -19.10 -11.95 9.99
CA VAL A 280 -19.74 -13.13 9.39
C VAL A 280 -19.56 -14.42 10.18
N PHE A 281 -18.55 -14.50 11.05
CA PHE A 281 -18.40 -15.61 12.00
C PHE A 281 -19.13 -15.36 13.33
N GLY A 282 -19.68 -14.15 13.53
CA GLY A 282 -20.53 -13.82 14.67
C GLY A 282 -21.98 -14.33 14.53
N ALA A 283 -22.79 -14.10 15.56
CA ALA A 283 -24.16 -14.61 15.66
C ALA A 283 -25.09 -14.18 14.51
N ASP A 284 -24.92 -12.97 13.98
CA ASP A 284 -25.70 -12.42 12.87
C ASP A 284 -25.07 -12.67 11.48
N GLY A 285 -24.12 -13.61 11.36
CA GLY A 285 -23.30 -13.76 10.17
C GLY A 285 -24.06 -13.96 8.85
N ASP A 286 -25.11 -14.77 8.85
CA ASP A 286 -25.94 -14.99 7.65
C ASP A 286 -26.75 -13.73 7.25
N ARG A 287 -27.08 -12.86 8.21
CA ARG A 287 -27.73 -11.57 7.92
C ARG A 287 -26.76 -10.64 7.18
N TRP A 288 -25.51 -10.55 7.64
CA TRP A 288 -24.46 -9.77 6.98
C TRP A 288 -24.18 -10.30 5.58
N ARG A 289 -24.03 -11.63 5.43
CA ARG A 289 -23.86 -12.27 4.13
C ARG A 289 -24.99 -11.92 3.16
N ARG A 290 -26.26 -12.08 3.56
CA ARG A 290 -27.43 -11.76 2.71
C ARG A 290 -27.46 -10.30 2.27
N ARG A 291 -27.14 -9.37 3.18
CA ARG A 291 -27.06 -7.93 2.86
C ARG A 291 -25.93 -7.63 1.87
N ALA A 292 -24.76 -8.22 2.06
CA ALA A 292 -23.62 -8.06 1.17
C ALA A 292 -23.92 -8.59 -0.24
N VAL A 293 -24.49 -9.79 -0.35
CA VAL A 293 -24.92 -10.37 -1.64
C VAL A 293 -25.96 -9.48 -2.34
N ALA A 294 -26.90 -8.90 -1.59
CA ALA A 294 -27.90 -7.99 -2.15
C ALA A 294 -27.32 -6.63 -2.58
N ALA A 295 -26.29 -6.14 -1.87
CA ALA A 295 -25.63 -4.88 -2.18
C ALA A 295 -24.62 -4.99 -3.34
N PHE A 296 -24.05 -6.17 -3.56
CA PHE A 296 -22.97 -6.41 -4.54
C PHE A 296 -23.26 -5.84 -5.96
N PRO A 297 -24.42 -6.09 -6.60
CA PRO A 297 -24.69 -5.56 -7.93
C PRO A 297 -24.66 -4.03 -8.01
N PHE A 298 -25.16 -3.36 -6.96
CA PHE A 298 -25.17 -1.90 -6.89
C PHE A 298 -23.79 -1.34 -6.61
N ALA A 299 -23.00 -2.00 -5.74
CA ALA A 299 -21.63 -1.62 -5.50
C ALA A 299 -20.76 -1.75 -6.76
N VAL A 300 -20.98 -2.78 -7.58
CA VAL A 300 -20.34 -2.93 -8.91
C VAL A 300 -20.72 -1.76 -9.82
N ALA A 301 -22.01 -1.42 -9.92
CA ALA A 301 -22.47 -0.31 -10.75
C ALA A 301 -21.89 1.05 -10.30
N ILE A 302 -21.91 1.34 -8.99
CA ILE A 302 -21.36 2.58 -8.43
C ILE A 302 -19.85 2.64 -8.70
N THR A 303 -19.12 1.53 -8.54
CA THR A 303 -17.68 1.49 -8.79
C THR A 303 -17.37 1.68 -10.28
N ALA A 304 -18.10 1.01 -11.17
CA ALA A 304 -17.92 1.20 -12.62
C ALA A 304 -18.23 2.63 -13.05
N LEU A 305 -19.23 3.29 -12.46
CA LEU A 305 -19.51 4.70 -12.70
C LEU A 305 -18.43 5.63 -12.15
N ALA A 306 -17.96 5.39 -10.93
CA ALA A 306 -16.89 6.18 -10.33
C ALA A 306 -15.58 6.11 -11.13
N ASP A 307 -15.32 4.95 -11.75
CA ASP A 307 -14.17 4.76 -12.64
C ASP A 307 -14.25 5.59 -13.93
N VAL A 308 -15.46 5.87 -14.42
CA VAL A 308 -15.68 6.75 -15.60
C VAL A 308 -15.50 8.22 -15.24
N PHE A 309 -16.12 8.65 -14.14
CA PHE A 309 -16.26 10.07 -13.78
C PHE A 309 -15.25 10.53 -12.74
N VAL A 310 -14.08 9.89 -12.67
CA VAL A 310 -13.05 10.08 -11.63
C VAL A 310 -13.07 11.51 -11.13
N VAL A 311 -13.55 11.68 -9.89
CA VAL A 311 -13.53 12.96 -9.18
C VAL A 311 -12.10 13.50 -9.30
N ASN A 312 -11.93 14.80 -9.58
CA ASN A 312 -10.61 15.45 -9.65
C ASN A 312 -9.73 15.19 -8.40
N ASP A 313 -10.31 14.63 -7.33
CA ASP A 313 -9.62 14.16 -6.14
C ASP A 313 -9.45 12.62 -6.11
N PRO A 314 -8.19 12.13 -6.24
CA PRO A 314 -7.84 10.71 -6.14
C PRO A 314 -8.25 10.00 -4.83
N PHE A 315 -8.44 10.73 -3.73
CA PHE A 315 -8.88 10.15 -2.47
C PHE A 315 -10.34 9.72 -2.53
N PHE A 316 -11.23 10.59 -3.00
CA PHE A 316 -12.67 10.28 -3.09
C PHE A 316 -12.98 9.22 -4.15
N SER A 317 -12.22 9.21 -5.25
CA SER A 317 -12.36 8.17 -6.28
C SER A 317 -12.01 6.77 -5.78
N SER A 318 -11.25 6.65 -4.69
CA SER A 318 -10.89 5.38 -4.06
C SER A 318 -12.00 4.79 -3.16
N LEU A 319 -13.01 5.58 -2.74
CA LEU A 319 -14.05 5.11 -1.82
C LEU A 319 -14.96 4.00 -2.40
N PRO A 320 -15.47 4.11 -3.65
CA PRO A 320 -16.31 3.05 -4.21
C PRO A 320 -15.57 1.70 -4.35
N PRO A 321 -14.30 1.66 -4.83
CA PRO A 321 -13.51 0.43 -4.80
C PRO A 321 -13.35 -0.20 -3.40
N ILE A 322 -13.07 0.60 -2.37
CA ILE A 322 -12.98 0.12 -0.98
C ILE A 322 -14.31 -0.50 -0.53
N ALA A 323 -15.42 0.18 -0.79
CA ALA A 323 -16.74 -0.29 -0.39
C ALA A 323 -17.12 -1.59 -1.12
N LEU A 324 -16.86 -1.68 -2.43
CA LEU A 324 -17.07 -2.90 -3.21
C LEU A 324 -16.22 -4.05 -2.69
N PHE A 325 -14.94 -3.82 -2.42
CA PHE A 325 -14.06 -4.82 -1.80
C PHE A 325 -14.64 -5.34 -0.48
N PHE A 326 -15.06 -4.46 0.44
CA PHE A 326 -15.61 -4.90 1.72
C PHE A 326 -16.92 -5.69 1.56
N ILE A 327 -17.78 -5.29 0.62
CA ILE A 327 -19.02 -6.03 0.28
C ILE A 327 -18.68 -7.42 -0.27
N VAL A 328 -17.69 -7.52 -1.16
CA VAL A 328 -17.20 -8.82 -1.67
C VAL A 328 -16.63 -9.67 -0.53
N ALA A 329 -15.82 -9.10 0.36
CA ALA A 329 -15.27 -9.79 1.52
C ALA A 329 -16.37 -10.35 2.44
N LEU A 330 -17.39 -9.55 2.78
CA LEU A 330 -18.54 -10.01 3.56
C LEU A 330 -19.32 -11.13 2.86
N ALA A 331 -19.53 -11.03 1.54
CA ALA A 331 -20.24 -12.05 0.78
C ALA A 331 -19.47 -13.38 0.74
N CYS A 332 -18.18 -13.33 0.38
CA CYS A 332 -17.32 -14.50 0.27
C CYS A 332 -17.01 -15.14 1.63
N HIS A 333 -16.60 -14.35 2.63
CA HIS A 333 -16.33 -14.87 3.97
C HIS A 333 -17.60 -15.38 4.66
N GLY A 334 -18.75 -14.74 4.43
CA GLY A 334 -20.03 -15.25 4.91
C GLY A 334 -20.42 -16.58 4.28
N GLU A 335 -20.07 -16.80 3.02
CA GLU A 335 -20.27 -18.11 2.39
C GLU A 335 -19.31 -19.17 2.96
N LEU A 336 -18.06 -18.81 3.23
CA LEU A 336 -17.11 -19.69 3.92
C LEU A 336 -17.62 -20.06 5.32
N ALA A 337 -18.11 -19.09 6.10
CA ALA A 337 -18.68 -19.32 7.42
C ALA A 337 -19.88 -20.28 7.38
N ARG A 338 -20.75 -20.15 6.36
CA ARG A 338 -21.91 -21.05 6.16
C ARG A 338 -21.48 -22.47 5.77
N ARG A 339 -20.37 -22.61 5.04
CA ARG A 339 -19.81 -23.89 4.59
C ARG A 339 -18.74 -24.46 5.53
N ARG A 340 -18.62 -23.94 6.76
CA ARG A 340 -17.64 -24.46 7.72
C ARG A 340 -17.94 -25.95 7.96
N PRO A 341 -16.94 -26.83 7.89
CA PRO A 341 -17.16 -28.25 8.14
C PRO A 341 -17.27 -28.53 9.66
N GLU A 342 -17.56 -29.78 9.99
CA GLU A 342 -17.49 -30.27 11.37
C GLU A 342 -16.09 -30.10 11.98
N PRO A 343 -15.96 -30.04 13.33
CA PRO A 343 -14.69 -29.78 14.02
C PRO A 343 -13.51 -30.66 13.59
N ALA A 344 -13.78 -31.88 13.10
CA ALA A 344 -12.76 -32.81 12.62
C ALA A 344 -11.96 -32.29 11.41
N ARG A 345 -12.57 -31.48 10.54
CA ARG A 345 -11.96 -30.93 9.32
C ARG A 345 -11.68 -29.42 9.42
N LEU A 346 -11.76 -28.86 10.62
CA LEU A 346 -11.65 -27.42 10.83
C LEU A 346 -10.25 -26.88 10.47
N THR A 347 -9.21 -27.67 10.72
CA THR A 347 -7.82 -27.32 10.37
C THR A 347 -7.59 -27.35 8.85
N GLU A 348 -8.14 -28.34 8.14
CA GLU A 348 -8.14 -28.41 6.68
C GLU A 348 -8.87 -27.19 6.07
N PHE A 349 -10.00 -26.80 6.64
CA PHE A 349 -10.76 -25.63 6.23
C PHE A 349 -9.94 -24.33 6.32
N TYR A 350 -9.29 -24.07 7.47
CA TYR A 350 -8.41 -22.90 7.63
C TYR A 350 -7.21 -22.94 6.70
N LEU A 351 -6.62 -24.12 6.46
CA LEU A 351 -5.52 -24.29 5.50
C LEU A 351 -5.94 -23.90 4.08
N CYS A 352 -7.08 -24.38 3.59
CA CYS A 352 -7.60 -24.05 2.26
C CYS A 352 -7.95 -22.56 2.12
N MET A 353 -8.53 -21.96 3.15
CA MET A 353 -8.80 -20.51 3.14
C MET A 353 -7.50 -19.70 3.07
N SER A 354 -6.48 -20.05 3.89
CA SER A 354 -5.17 -19.41 3.83
C SER A 354 -4.47 -19.60 2.49
N LEU A 355 -4.61 -20.77 1.86
CA LEU A 355 -4.09 -21.03 0.51
C LEU A 355 -4.74 -20.12 -0.52
N GLY A 356 -6.06 -19.96 -0.48
CA GLY A 356 -6.78 -19.02 -1.36
C GLY A 356 -6.32 -17.58 -1.15
N GLY A 357 -6.04 -17.20 0.10
CA GLY A 357 -5.44 -15.92 0.45
C GLY A 357 -4.08 -15.70 -0.22
N VAL A 358 -3.17 -16.67 -0.09
CA VAL A 358 -1.84 -16.62 -0.73
C VAL A 358 -1.95 -16.54 -2.26
N ILE A 359 -2.84 -17.33 -2.88
CA ILE A 359 -3.04 -17.30 -4.35
C ILE A 359 -3.54 -15.91 -4.79
N GLY A 360 -4.53 -15.36 -4.09
CA GLY A 360 -5.06 -14.03 -4.38
C GLY A 360 -4.00 -12.94 -4.22
N GLY A 361 -3.22 -12.99 -3.15
CA GLY A 361 -2.14 -12.04 -2.90
C GLY A 361 -1.00 -12.16 -3.92
N ALA A 362 -0.52 -13.37 -4.17
CA ALA A 362 0.56 -13.64 -5.13
C ALA A 362 0.17 -13.27 -6.56
N TYR A 363 -1.10 -13.44 -6.93
CA TYR A 363 -1.61 -12.95 -8.21
C TYR A 363 -1.36 -11.44 -8.37
N VAL A 364 -1.76 -10.64 -7.37
CA VAL A 364 -1.64 -9.18 -7.44
C VAL A 364 -0.19 -8.71 -7.34
N ALA A 365 0.59 -9.26 -6.42
CA ALA A 365 1.93 -8.74 -6.12
C ALA A 365 3.02 -9.27 -7.07
N LEU A 366 2.88 -10.49 -7.58
CA LEU A 366 3.95 -11.20 -8.29
C LEU A 366 3.60 -11.54 -9.74
N VAL A 367 2.39 -12.04 -9.98
CA VAL A 367 2.03 -12.57 -11.31
C VAL A 367 1.57 -11.46 -12.24
N ALA A 368 0.63 -10.64 -11.80
CA ALA A 368 -0.03 -9.67 -12.65
C ALA A 368 0.89 -8.53 -13.15
N PRO A 369 1.86 -8.02 -12.36
CA PRO A 369 2.85 -7.08 -12.88
C PRO A 369 3.74 -7.62 -14.01
N LEU A 370 3.89 -8.95 -14.11
CA LEU A 370 4.69 -9.60 -15.15
C LEU A 370 3.91 -9.88 -16.43
N ILE A 371 2.57 -10.02 -16.32
CA ILE A 371 1.70 -10.37 -17.45
C ILE A 371 1.06 -9.12 -18.06
N PHE A 372 0.69 -8.16 -17.22
CA PHE A 372 -0.11 -7.02 -17.65
C PHE A 372 0.70 -5.73 -17.66
N PRO A 373 0.64 -4.96 -18.76
CA PRO A 373 1.31 -3.66 -18.86
C PRO A 373 0.60 -2.54 -18.08
N ASP A 374 -0.56 -2.83 -17.47
CA ASP A 374 -1.37 -1.90 -16.68
C ASP A 374 -2.07 -2.65 -15.53
N ILE A 375 -2.76 -1.93 -14.66
CA ILE A 375 -3.41 -2.49 -13.45
C ILE A 375 -4.77 -3.12 -13.82
N PHE A 376 -4.76 -4.40 -14.21
CA PHE A 376 -5.98 -5.18 -14.55
C PHE A 376 -6.45 -6.11 -13.41
N GLU A 377 -5.72 -6.19 -12.31
CA GLU A 377 -5.99 -7.15 -11.25
C GLU A 377 -7.35 -6.90 -10.59
N TYR A 378 -7.65 -5.63 -10.34
CA TYR A 378 -8.89 -5.20 -9.70
C TYR A 378 -10.14 -5.72 -10.44
N PRO A 379 -10.39 -5.35 -11.72
CA PRO A 379 -11.57 -5.81 -12.43
C PRO A 379 -11.62 -7.34 -12.57
N LEU A 380 -10.48 -8.01 -12.79
CA LEU A 380 -10.41 -9.47 -12.90
C LEU A 380 -10.81 -10.17 -11.59
N LEU A 381 -10.43 -9.62 -10.45
CA LEU A 381 -10.83 -10.14 -9.15
C LEU A 381 -12.30 -9.84 -8.82
N VAL A 382 -12.86 -8.71 -9.26
CA VAL A 382 -14.31 -8.44 -9.14
C VAL A 382 -15.12 -9.40 -10.02
N ILE A 383 -14.64 -9.72 -11.22
CA ILE A 383 -15.25 -10.74 -12.10
C ILE A 383 -15.20 -12.12 -11.43
N THR A 384 -14.07 -12.48 -10.82
CA THR A 384 -13.93 -13.71 -10.04
C THR A 384 -14.90 -13.74 -8.85
N ALA A 385 -15.06 -12.62 -8.14
CA ALA A 385 -16.04 -12.48 -7.06
C ALA A 385 -17.48 -12.66 -7.57
N ALA A 386 -17.83 -12.07 -8.71
CA ALA A 386 -19.15 -12.20 -9.31
C ALA A 386 -19.49 -13.67 -9.61
N PHE A 387 -18.52 -14.41 -10.18
CA PHE A 387 -18.67 -15.84 -10.43
C PHE A 387 -18.91 -16.61 -9.13
N VAL A 388 -18.06 -16.41 -8.12
CA VAL A 388 -18.12 -17.13 -6.84
C VAL A 388 -19.42 -16.84 -6.07
N ILE A 389 -19.82 -15.56 -6.00
CA ILE A 389 -21.03 -15.12 -5.30
C ILE A 389 -22.26 -15.72 -5.97
N ALA A 390 -22.36 -15.64 -7.30
CA ALA A 390 -23.47 -16.20 -8.06
C ALA A 390 -23.54 -17.74 -7.96
N ALA A 391 -22.41 -18.43 -8.03
CA ALA A 391 -22.35 -19.89 -7.84
C ALA A 391 -22.82 -20.32 -6.44
N SER A 392 -22.71 -19.43 -5.45
CA SER A 392 -22.96 -19.72 -4.03
C SER A 392 -24.30 -19.23 -3.50
N ALA A 393 -24.93 -18.25 -4.14
CA ALA A 393 -26.14 -17.57 -3.65
C ALA A 393 -27.47 -18.14 -4.19
N LYS A 394 -27.52 -19.43 -4.57
CA LYS A 394 -28.75 -20.08 -5.03
C LYS A 394 -29.84 -20.01 -3.94
N GLY A 395 -31.02 -19.49 -4.28
CA GLY A 395 -32.20 -19.47 -3.41
C GLY A 395 -32.44 -18.22 -2.55
N LEU A 396 -31.62 -17.17 -2.62
CA LEU A 396 -31.92 -15.90 -1.95
C LEU A 396 -33.03 -15.13 -2.70
N SER A 397 -34.08 -14.69 -2.00
CA SER A 397 -35.12 -13.82 -2.58
C SER A 397 -34.72 -12.35 -2.51
N MET A 398 -35.19 -11.55 -3.48
CA MET A 398 -34.88 -10.11 -3.54
C MET A 398 -35.51 -9.36 -2.36
N PRO A 399 -34.80 -8.40 -1.75
CA PRO A 399 -35.48 -7.38 -1.00
C PRO A 399 -36.15 -6.38 -1.98
N LYS A 400 -37.38 -5.95 -1.66
CA LYS A 400 -38.26 -5.17 -2.56
C LYS A 400 -37.68 -3.81 -3.02
N TRP A 401 -36.63 -3.30 -2.39
CA TRP A 401 -35.99 -2.02 -2.71
C TRP A 401 -35.09 -2.06 -3.96
N GLY A 402 -34.73 -3.23 -4.50
CA GLY A 402 -33.89 -3.31 -5.71
C GLY A 402 -34.54 -2.72 -6.98
N VAL A 403 -35.87 -2.68 -7.03
CA VAL A 403 -36.64 -2.00 -8.10
C VAL A 403 -36.64 -0.49 -7.88
N ALA A 404 -36.74 -0.03 -6.63
CA ALA A 404 -36.66 1.38 -6.29
C ALA A 404 -35.26 1.98 -6.57
N ALA A 405 -34.18 1.21 -6.37
CA ALA A 405 -32.83 1.60 -6.74
C ALA A 405 -32.64 1.77 -8.26
N PHE A 406 -33.29 0.92 -9.07
CA PHE A 406 -33.32 1.05 -10.53
C PHE A 406 -34.05 2.33 -11.00
N PHE A 407 -35.16 2.69 -10.36
CA PHE A 407 -35.85 3.96 -10.62
C PHE A 407 -35.13 5.18 -10.01
N GLY A 408 -34.39 5.00 -8.91
CA GLY A 408 -33.51 6.03 -8.33
C GLY A 408 -32.34 6.39 -9.24
N ALA A 409 -31.85 5.43 -10.05
CA ALA A 409 -30.88 5.70 -11.11
C ALA A 409 -31.42 6.68 -12.17
N ALA A 410 -32.71 6.63 -12.48
CA ALA A 410 -33.34 7.59 -13.40
C ALA A 410 -33.38 9.01 -12.81
N ALA A 411 -33.52 9.15 -11.49
CA ALA A 411 -33.40 10.44 -10.81
C ALA A 411 -31.95 10.95 -10.78
N LEU A 412 -30.97 10.04 -10.62
CA LEU A 412 -29.55 10.37 -10.72
C LEU A 412 -29.15 10.82 -12.13
N ILE A 413 -29.74 10.26 -13.19
CA ILE A 413 -29.55 10.73 -14.58
C ILE A 413 -29.98 12.20 -14.71
N GLY A 414 -31.12 12.58 -14.10
CA GLY A 414 -31.62 13.95 -14.10
C GLY A 414 -30.76 14.95 -13.32
N LEU A 415 -30.12 14.52 -12.23
CA LEU A 415 -29.17 15.35 -11.46
C LEU A 415 -27.81 15.46 -12.17
N ALA A 416 -27.34 14.37 -12.75
CA ALA A 416 -26.05 14.30 -13.46
C ALA A 416 -26.05 15.10 -14.77
N SER A 417 -27.21 15.27 -15.41
CA SER A 417 -27.38 16.13 -16.59
C SER A 417 -27.13 17.64 -16.34
N GLY A 418 -27.04 18.09 -15.08
CA GLY A 418 -26.67 19.47 -14.76
C GLY A 418 -25.16 19.71 -14.60
N ALA A 419 -24.35 18.65 -14.54
CA ALA A 419 -22.93 18.73 -14.18
C ALA A 419 -21.96 18.62 -15.38
N ALA A 420 -22.42 18.09 -16.52
CA ALA A 420 -21.56 17.90 -17.69
C ALA A 420 -21.61 19.11 -18.65
N PRO A 421 -20.45 19.55 -19.16
CA PRO A 421 -20.29 20.84 -19.85
C PRO A 421 -21.04 20.90 -21.19
N ASP A 422 -21.08 19.79 -21.94
CA ASP A 422 -21.68 19.72 -23.27
C ASP A 422 -22.72 18.59 -23.41
N SER A 423 -23.48 18.61 -24.51
CA SER A 423 -24.56 17.65 -24.77
C SER A 423 -24.08 16.23 -25.02
N ALA A 424 -22.91 16.04 -25.63
CA ALA A 424 -22.36 14.71 -25.89
C ALA A 424 -21.92 14.05 -24.57
N SER A 425 -21.22 14.78 -23.70
CA SER A 425 -20.84 14.32 -22.36
C SER A 425 -22.07 13.98 -21.50
N ARG A 426 -23.15 14.78 -21.58
CA ARG A 426 -24.42 14.48 -20.91
C ARG A 426 -25.06 13.17 -21.40
N ILE A 427 -25.06 12.93 -22.71
CA ILE A 427 -25.60 11.70 -23.30
C ILE A 427 -24.74 10.50 -22.89
N ALA A 428 -23.42 10.61 -22.98
CA ALA A 428 -22.50 9.56 -22.56
C ALA A 428 -22.70 9.21 -21.08
N LEU A 429 -22.85 10.21 -20.20
CA LEU A 429 -23.14 10.04 -18.78
C LEU A 429 -24.48 9.33 -18.54
N ALA A 430 -25.55 9.77 -19.21
CA ALA A 430 -26.86 9.11 -19.11
C ALA A 430 -26.81 7.64 -19.57
N VAL A 431 -26.15 7.35 -20.70
CA VAL A 431 -25.96 5.98 -21.20
C VAL A 431 -25.18 5.13 -20.21
N ASN A 432 -24.08 5.65 -19.65
CA ASN A 432 -23.28 4.91 -18.68
C ASN A 432 -24.04 4.62 -17.38
N ILE A 433 -24.84 5.57 -16.89
CA ILE A 433 -25.71 5.33 -15.73
C ILE A 433 -26.74 4.23 -16.07
N LEU A 434 -27.38 4.29 -17.24
CA LEU A 434 -28.32 3.26 -17.67
C LEU A 434 -27.66 1.88 -17.78
N LEU A 435 -26.47 1.79 -18.37
CA LEU A 435 -25.71 0.55 -18.49
C LEU A 435 -25.32 0.01 -17.11
N ALA A 436 -24.80 0.85 -16.21
CA ALA A 436 -24.40 0.45 -14.87
C ALA A 436 -25.57 -0.11 -14.05
N PHE A 437 -26.68 0.64 -13.97
CA PHE A 437 -27.85 0.20 -13.18
C PHE A 437 -28.68 -0.88 -13.89
N GLY A 438 -28.71 -0.89 -15.22
CA GLY A 438 -29.25 -2.00 -16.02
C GLY A 438 -28.46 -3.29 -15.81
N GLY A 439 -27.12 -3.20 -15.76
CA GLY A 439 -26.23 -4.30 -15.41
C GLY A 439 -26.44 -4.79 -13.97
N ALA A 440 -26.58 -3.88 -12.99
CA ALA A 440 -26.94 -4.24 -11.62
C ALA A 440 -28.28 -4.97 -11.54
N PHE A 441 -29.28 -4.52 -12.29
CA PHE A 441 -30.59 -5.19 -12.39
C PHE A 441 -30.45 -6.58 -13.03
N ALA A 442 -29.67 -6.71 -14.11
CA ALA A 442 -29.38 -7.99 -14.75
C ALA A 442 -28.70 -8.97 -13.79
N LEU A 443 -27.67 -8.53 -13.04
CA LEU A 443 -27.00 -9.31 -12.00
C LEU A 443 -27.99 -9.77 -10.91
N CYS A 444 -28.95 -8.92 -10.52
CA CYS A 444 -29.97 -9.30 -9.55
C CYS A 444 -30.91 -10.41 -10.06
N ARG A 445 -31.22 -10.41 -11.37
CA ARG A 445 -32.14 -11.37 -12.02
C ARG A 445 -31.46 -12.69 -12.40
N ILE A 446 -30.22 -12.62 -12.88
CA ILE A 446 -29.49 -13.74 -13.48
C ILE A 446 -28.49 -14.36 -12.48
N ARG A 447 -28.59 -13.99 -11.19
CA ARG A 447 -27.65 -14.42 -10.13
C ARG A 447 -27.47 -15.93 -9.97
N SER A 448 -28.37 -16.75 -10.53
CA SER A 448 -28.25 -18.21 -10.51
C SER A 448 -27.25 -18.74 -11.54
N ASN A 449 -26.82 -17.92 -12.50
CA ASN A 449 -25.83 -18.28 -13.52
C ASN A 449 -24.52 -17.51 -13.28
N ALA A 450 -23.52 -18.24 -12.79
CA ALA A 450 -22.21 -17.67 -12.45
C ALA A 450 -21.47 -17.12 -13.67
N ALA A 451 -21.53 -17.80 -14.82
CA ALA A 451 -20.86 -17.35 -16.04
C ALA A 451 -21.47 -16.04 -16.56
N VAL A 452 -22.80 -15.95 -16.62
CA VAL A 452 -23.47 -14.71 -17.08
C VAL A 452 -23.20 -13.55 -16.12
N SER A 453 -23.17 -13.81 -14.81
CA SER A 453 -22.85 -12.77 -13.83
C SER A 453 -21.43 -12.21 -14.04
N ALA A 454 -20.45 -13.10 -14.25
CA ALA A 454 -19.08 -12.71 -14.57
C ALA A 454 -18.98 -11.90 -15.88
N ILE A 455 -19.71 -12.30 -16.93
CA ILE A 455 -19.76 -11.59 -18.22
C ILE A 455 -20.36 -10.19 -18.07
N VAL A 456 -21.44 -10.03 -17.29
CA VAL A 456 -22.05 -8.71 -17.06
C VAL A 456 -21.08 -7.80 -16.31
N VAL A 457 -20.41 -8.28 -15.27
CA VAL A 457 -19.38 -7.49 -14.56
C VAL A 457 -18.24 -7.13 -15.49
N PHE A 458 -17.74 -8.08 -16.30
CA PHE A 458 -16.71 -7.80 -17.30
C PHE A 458 -17.15 -6.70 -18.27
N ALA A 459 -18.35 -6.80 -18.83
CA ALA A 459 -18.88 -5.81 -19.76
C ALA A 459 -19.00 -4.41 -19.12
N LEU A 460 -19.41 -4.33 -17.85
CA LEU A 460 -19.49 -3.05 -17.12
C LEU A 460 -18.12 -2.40 -16.95
N PHE A 461 -17.11 -3.14 -16.49
CA PHE A 461 -15.76 -2.60 -16.29
C PHE A 461 -15.04 -2.34 -17.62
N ALA A 462 -15.22 -3.18 -18.64
CA ALA A 462 -14.68 -2.94 -19.97
C ALA A 462 -15.26 -1.67 -20.60
N ASN A 463 -16.58 -1.47 -20.45
CA ASN A 463 -17.24 -0.23 -20.88
C ASN A 463 -16.74 0.97 -20.07
N ALA A 464 -16.66 0.87 -18.74
CA ALA A 464 -16.15 1.95 -17.90
C ALA A 464 -14.73 2.37 -18.29
N MET A 465 -13.85 1.38 -18.52
CA MET A 465 -12.47 1.61 -18.98
C MET A 465 -12.43 2.26 -20.37
N ALA A 466 -13.25 1.81 -21.32
CA ALA A 466 -13.31 2.38 -22.66
C ALA A 466 -13.78 3.84 -22.63
N VAL A 467 -14.84 4.13 -21.88
CA VAL A 467 -15.37 5.49 -21.74
C VAL A 467 -14.40 6.38 -20.97
N ARG A 468 -13.76 5.89 -19.91
CA ARG A 468 -12.70 6.63 -19.20
C ARG A 468 -11.57 7.00 -20.16
N ASN A 469 -11.14 6.07 -21.00
CA ASN A 469 -10.10 6.33 -21.98
C ASN A 469 -10.54 7.41 -22.99
N GLU A 470 -11.77 7.35 -23.48
CA GLU A 470 -12.32 8.38 -24.37
C GLU A 470 -12.42 9.76 -23.69
N ILE A 471 -12.91 9.82 -22.45
CA ILE A 471 -13.10 11.09 -21.73
C ILE A 471 -11.76 11.70 -21.32
N GLN A 472 -10.85 10.91 -20.73
CA GLN A 472 -9.60 11.42 -20.17
C GLN A 472 -8.51 11.57 -21.23
N ASN A 473 -8.51 10.68 -22.23
CA ASN A 473 -7.46 10.59 -23.24
C ASN A 473 -8.01 10.84 -24.65
N GLY A 474 -9.26 11.27 -24.85
CA GLY A 474 -9.80 11.55 -26.19
C GLY A 474 -9.01 12.62 -26.97
N TYR A 475 -8.28 13.48 -26.25
CA TYR A 475 -7.36 14.47 -26.82
C TYR A 475 -5.89 14.06 -26.69
N ARG A 476 -5.59 12.86 -26.18
CA ARG A 476 -4.24 12.38 -25.86
C ARG A 476 -4.03 10.92 -26.30
N GLU A 477 -3.16 10.69 -27.26
CA GLU A 477 -2.78 9.34 -27.71
C GLU A 477 -1.77 8.70 -26.76
N LEU A 478 -2.04 7.48 -26.28
CA LEU A 478 -1.04 6.72 -25.51
C LEU A 478 0.02 6.16 -26.47
N ILE A 479 1.25 6.69 -26.39
CA ILE A 479 2.35 6.32 -27.31
C ILE A 479 3.37 5.35 -26.68
N ALA A 480 3.50 5.35 -25.34
CA ALA A 480 4.31 4.35 -24.63
C ALA A 480 3.73 4.03 -23.25
N ARG A 481 3.97 2.80 -22.77
CA ARG A 481 3.55 2.35 -21.45
C ARG A 481 4.49 1.26 -20.97
N GLU A 482 5.01 1.44 -19.77
CA GLU A 482 5.82 0.46 -19.08
C GLU A 482 5.31 0.22 -17.65
N ARG A 483 5.49 -1.01 -17.15
CA ARG A 483 5.16 -1.36 -15.77
C ARG A 483 6.36 -2.03 -15.12
N SER A 484 6.75 -1.51 -13.96
CA SER A 484 7.88 -1.99 -13.16
C SER A 484 7.44 -2.38 -11.75
N PHE A 485 8.39 -2.71 -10.88
CA PHE A 485 8.14 -2.88 -9.45
C PHE A 485 7.68 -1.56 -8.78
N PHE A 486 8.12 -0.41 -9.30
CA PHE A 486 7.88 0.90 -8.69
C PHE A 486 6.55 1.53 -9.12
N GLY A 487 6.02 1.16 -10.29
CA GLY A 487 4.69 1.58 -10.72
C GLY A 487 4.42 1.39 -12.20
N VAL A 488 3.43 2.11 -12.71
CA VAL A 488 3.08 2.16 -14.15
C VAL A 488 3.40 3.55 -14.65
N THR A 489 4.25 3.61 -15.67
CA THR A 489 4.66 4.84 -16.35
C THR A 489 4.03 4.86 -17.74
N LYS A 490 3.43 5.99 -18.11
CA LYS A 490 2.73 6.19 -19.38
C LYS A 490 3.26 7.44 -20.07
N VAL A 491 3.39 7.39 -21.38
CA VAL A 491 3.69 8.55 -22.21
C VAL A 491 2.51 8.80 -23.13
N TYR A 492 1.95 9.99 -23.04
CA TYR A 492 0.86 10.45 -23.90
C TYR A 492 1.35 11.52 -24.85
N ARG A 493 0.90 11.48 -26.09
CA ARG A 493 0.99 12.58 -27.04
C ARG A 493 -0.32 13.35 -27.06
N ALA A 494 -0.28 14.67 -27.05
CA ALA A 494 -1.43 15.52 -27.31
C ALA A 494 -1.06 16.62 -28.29
N ASP A 495 -1.94 16.95 -29.23
CA ASP A 495 -1.73 18.09 -30.11
C ASP A 495 -2.36 19.33 -29.45
N THR A 496 -1.53 20.30 -29.06
CA THR A 496 -1.96 21.56 -28.45
C THR A 496 -1.89 22.71 -29.47
N GLN A 497 -2.30 23.92 -29.07
CA GLN A 497 -2.16 25.10 -29.92
C GLN A 497 -0.69 25.46 -30.19
N ASP A 498 0.20 25.10 -29.26
CA ASP A 498 1.65 25.34 -29.35
C ASP A 498 2.38 24.22 -30.13
N GLY A 499 1.73 23.08 -30.37
CA GLY A 499 2.28 21.95 -31.12
C GLY A 499 2.04 20.58 -30.44
N PRO A 500 2.61 19.50 -30.99
CA PRO A 500 2.55 18.18 -30.36
C PRO A 500 3.34 18.18 -29.05
N VAL A 501 2.71 17.78 -27.94
CA VAL A 501 3.31 17.64 -26.61
C VAL A 501 3.35 16.19 -26.19
N HIS A 502 4.50 15.72 -25.74
CA HIS A 502 4.63 14.44 -25.03
C HIS A 502 4.59 14.67 -23.53
N MET A 503 3.81 13.86 -22.80
CA MET A 503 3.59 13.97 -21.36
C MET A 503 3.95 12.65 -20.68
N LEU A 504 4.86 12.71 -19.70
CA LEU A 504 5.23 11.57 -18.87
C LEU A 504 4.35 11.53 -17.63
N LEU A 505 3.59 10.45 -17.47
CA LEU A 505 2.70 10.23 -16.35
C LEU A 505 3.15 9.03 -15.52
N HIS A 506 3.10 9.18 -14.20
CA HIS A 506 3.24 8.08 -13.26
C HIS A 506 2.14 8.20 -12.20
N GLY A 507 1.26 7.21 -12.11
CA GLY A 507 0.03 7.32 -11.34
C GLY A 507 -0.92 8.40 -11.90
N ALA A 508 -1.27 9.38 -11.07
CA ALA A 508 -2.16 10.49 -11.43
C ALA A 508 -1.41 11.82 -11.69
N ILE A 509 -0.07 11.80 -11.67
CA ILE A 509 0.78 12.98 -11.77
C ILE A 509 1.44 13.02 -13.14
N ILE A 510 1.45 14.21 -13.75
CA ILE A 510 2.28 14.51 -14.91
C ILE A 510 3.64 14.96 -14.39
N HIS A 511 4.66 14.13 -14.56
CA HIS A 511 6.01 14.42 -14.08
C HIS A 511 6.79 15.29 -15.04
N ASN A 512 6.55 15.17 -16.35
CA ASN A 512 7.20 15.99 -17.35
C ASN A 512 6.29 16.21 -18.55
N MET A 513 6.58 17.28 -19.28
CA MET A 513 6.07 17.54 -20.60
C MET A 513 7.23 17.93 -21.51
N GLN A 514 7.13 17.66 -22.81
CA GLN A 514 8.04 18.19 -23.82
C GLN A 514 7.23 18.59 -25.05
N LEU A 515 7.42 19.82 -25.52
CA LEU A 515 6.91 20.24 -26.83
C LEU A 515 7.82 19.67 -27.92
N LYS A 516 7.25 18.97 -28.90
CA LYS A 516 7.98 18.31 -30.00
C LYS A 516 7.97 19.18 -31.25
N THR A 517 8.32 20.45 -31.07
CA THR A 517 8.51 21.45 -32.13
C THR A 517 9.99 21.87 -32.17
N ASP A 518 10.56 22.07 -33.36
CA ASP A 518 12.00 22.37 -33.50
C ASP A 518 12.47 23.57 -32.66
N ALA A 519 11.59 24.56 -32.44
CA ALA A 519 11.91 25.79 -31.69
C ALA A 519 12.01 25.58 -30.17
N ASP A 520 11.18 24.70 -29.60
CA ASP A 520 10.98 24.60 -28.14
C ASP A 520 11.28 23.20 -27.59
N GLU A 521 11.85 22.32 -28.41
CA GLU A 521 12.15 20.94 -28.01
C GLU A 521 13.22 20.85 -26.92
N THR A 522 13.98 21.93 -26.67
CA THR A 522 14.89 22.03 -25.52
C THR A 522 14.34 22.87 -24.37
N THR A 523 13.13 23.44 -24.51
CA THR A 523 12.49 24.26 -23.47
C THR A 523 11.97 23.36 -22.35
N PRO A 524 12.44 23.49 -21.10
CA PRO A 524 11.92 22.75 -19.96
C PRO A 524 10.47 23.16 -19.64
N LEU A 525 9.55 22.20 -19.49
CA LEU A 525 8.14 22.43 -19.19
C LEU A 525 7.70 21.79 -17.86
N ALA A 526 6.39 21.78 -17.58
CA ALA A 526 5.82 21.38 -16.30
C ALA A 526 6.36 22.25 -15.14
N TYR A 527 6.87 21.64 -14.07
CA TYR A 527 7.44 22.35 -12.92
C TYR A 527 8.93 22.69 -13.09
N PHE A 528 9.52 22.37 -14.24
CA PHE A 528 10.94 22.62 -14.52
C PHE A 528 11.21 23.84 -15.38
N SER A 529 10.21 24.70 -15.61
CA SER A 529 10.37 25.89 -16.44
C SER A 529 11.49 26.80 -15.95
N GLU A 530 12.06 27.59 -16.86
CA GLU A 530 13.14 28.54 -16.54
C GLU A 530 12.76 29.55 -15.46
N GLU A 531 11.51 30.02 -15.47
CA GLU A 531 11.00 30.95 -14.47
C GLU A 531 10.56 30.26 -13.18
N GLY A 532 10.51 28.92 -13.19
CA GLY A 532 10.09 28.11 -12.06
C GLY A 532 11.16 28.06 -10.94
N PRO A 533 10.83 27.48 -9.78
CA PRO A 533 11.70 27.54 -8.60
C PRO A 533 13.11 26.98 -8.83
N PHE A 534 13.21 25.90 -9.60
CA PHE A 534 14.50 25.30 -9.95
C PHE A 534 15.36 26.25 -10.80
N GLY A 535 14.79 26.79 -11.89
CA GLY A 535 15.49 27.69 -12.80
C GLY A 535 15.96 28.96 -12.07
N GLN A 536 15.11 29.54 -11.23
CA GLN A 536 15.48 30.68 -10.39
C GLN A 536 16.63 30.40 -9.43
N ALA A 537 16.63 29.22 -8.78
CA ALA A 537 17.69 28.81 -7.87
C ALA A 537 19.01 28.54 -8.61
N LEU A 538 18.94 27.89 -9.77
CA LEU A 538 20.09 27.65 -10.63
C LEU A 538 20.70 28.97 -11.14
N GLU A 539 19.87 29.93 -11.57
CA GLU A 539 20.32 31.26 -11.98
C GLU A 539 21.08 31.98 -10.86
N GLY A 540 20.56 31.91 -9.62
CA GLY A 540 21.24 32.44 -8.45
C GLY A 540 22.61 31.81 -8.22
N MET A 541 22.72 30.49 -8.35
CA MET A 541 24.00 29.78 -8.27
C MET A 541 24.96 30.16 -9.40
N ARG A 542 24.45 30.37 -10.62
CA ARG A 542 25.26 30.78 -11.78
C ARG A 542 25.86 32.16 -11.65
N LYS A 543 25.17 33.09 -10.98
CA LYS A 543 25.73 34.42 -10.64
C LYS A 543 26.98 34.31 -9.76
N ARG A 544 27.09 33.25 -8.96
CA ARG A 544 28.24 32.97 -8.09
C ARG A 544 29.34 32.18 -8.80
N LYS A 545 28.95 31.21 -9.65
CA LYS A 545 29.88 30.32 -10.34
C LYS A 545 29.34 29.90 -11.70
N ALA A 546 30.08 30.20 -12.76
CA ALA A 546 29.66 29.95 -14.14
C ALA A 546 29.51 28.45 -14.47
N ALA A 547 30.45 27.61 -14.04
CA ALA A 547 30.43 26.16 -14.27
C ALA A 547 30.11 25.39 -12.98
N LEU A 548 29.02 24.64 -12.99
CA LEU A 548 28.46 23.96 -11.83
C LEU A 548 28.56 22.44 -11.97
N ARG A 549 28.88 21.75 -10.88
CA ARG A 549 28.69 20.30 -10.76
C ARG A 549 27.32 20.05 -10.13
N VAL A 550 26.38 19.54 -10.92
CA VAL A 550 24.97 19.39 -10.54
C VAL A 550 24.64 17.90 -10.36
N ALA A 551 24.01 17.55 -9.25
CA ALA A 551 23.42 16.23 -9.04
C ALA A 551 21.90 16.34 -8.93
N VAL A 552 21.19 15.46 -9.63
CA VAL A 552 19.74 15.39 -9.60
C VAL A 552 19.30 14.00 -9.14
N VAL A 553 18.60 13.94 -8.02
CA VAL A 553 17.94 12.75 -7.52
C VAL A 553 16.53 12.71 -8.10
N GLY A 554 16.29 11.81 -9.04
CA GLY A 554 15.17 11.80 -9.98
C GLY A 554 15.63 12.12 -11.42
N LEU A 555 14.95 11.54 -12.41
CA LEU A 555 15.22 11.84 -13.83
C LEU A 555 13.98 12.34 -14.57
N GLY A 556 12.83 11.69 -14.37
CA GLY A 556 11.64 11.95 -15.16
C GLY A 556 11.89 11.78 -16.66
N ALA A 557 11.51 12.75 -17.48
CA ALA A 557 11.81 12.80 -18.91
C ALA A 557 13.18 13.45 -19.23
N GLY A 558 13.96 13.84 -18.22
CA GLY A 558 15.25 14.50 -18.39
C GLY A 558 15.20 16.01 -18.63
N ALA A 559 14.05 16.68 -18.42
CA ALA A 559 13.87 18.12 -18.70
C ALA A 559 14.91 19.01 -18.02
N LEU A 560 15.32 18.67 -16.80
CA LEU A 560 16.34 19.41 -16.05
C LEU A 560 17.69 19.47 -16.77
N ALA A 561 18.01 18.48 -17.62
CA ALA A 561 19.24 18.49 -18.42
C ALA A 561 19.35 19.70 -19.35
N CYS A 562 18.22 20.26 -19.81
CA CYS A 562 18.22 21.42 -20.70
C CYS A 562 18.45 22.75 -20.01
N HIS A 563 18.61 22.73 -18.68
CA HIS A 563 19.20 23.86 -17.99
C HIS A 563 20.73 23.88 -18.08
N ALA A 564 21.39 22.80 -18.51
CA ALA A 564 22.85 22.72 -18.55
C ALA A 564 23.50 23.84 -19.39
N SER A 565 24.69 24.27 -18.99
CA SER A 565 25.51 25.23 -19.74
C SER A 565 26.93 24.70 -19.91
N ASP A 566 27.67 25.32 -20.83
CA ASP A 566 29.04 24.93 -21.15
C ASP A 566 29.93 24.87 -19.90
N GLY A 567 30.54 23.71 -19.68
CA GLY A 567 31.42 23.44 -18.54
C GLY A 567 30.72 22.91 -17.29
N ASP A 568 29.39 22.80 -17.28
CA ASP A 568 28.68 22.09 -16.22
C ASP A 568 28.96 20.58 -16.26
N ASP A 569 28.90 19.92 -15.10
CA ASP A 569 28.99 18.46 -14.96
C ASP A 569 27.72 17.95 -14.25
N TRP A 570 26.85 17.28 -15.00
CA TRP A 570 25.54 16.83 -14.54
C TRP A 570 25.52 15.33 -14.27
N THR A 571 24.99 14.93 -13.11
CA THR A 571 24.76 13.51 -12.76
C THR A 571 23.31 13.31 -12.35
N PHE A 572 22.66 12.30 -12.90
CA PHE A 572 21.30 11.91 -12.52
C PHE A 572 21.30 10.59 -11.74
N TYR A 573 20.40 10.47 -10.76
CA TYR A 573 20.13 9.24 -10.02
C TYR A 573 18.67 8.85 -10.23
N GLU A 574 18.42 7.70 -10.84
CA GLU A 574 17.06 7.24 -11.15
C GLU A 574 16.84 5.84 -10.58
N LEU A 575 15.76 5.69 -9.82
CA LEU A 575 15.41 4.43 -9.16
C LEU A 575 14.90 3.40 -10.17
N ASP A 576 14.07 3.84 -11.12
CA ASP A 576 13.39 2.96 -12.07
C ASP A 576 14.10 2.92 -13.43
N PRO A 577 14.72 1.78 -13.82
CA PRO A 577 15.35 1.62 -15.13
C PRO A 577 14.38 1.81 -16.30
N HIS A 578 13.06 1.65 -16.09
CA HIS A 578 12.04 1.93 -17.10
C HIS A 578 11.95 3.44 -17.41
N VAL A 579 12.07 4.30 -16.40
CA VAL A 579 12.09 5.77 -16.58
C VAL A 579 13.33 6.18 -17.37
N VAL A 580 14.49 5.57 -17.09
CA VAL A 580 15.72 5.82 -17.85
C VAL A 580 15.58 5.47 -19.33
N ARG A 581 14.94 4.35 -19.66
CA ARG A 581 14.70 3.98 -21.06
C ARG A 581 13.78 4.98 -21.76
N ILE A 582 12.71 5.41 -21.11
CA ILE A 582 11.78 6.41 -21.64
C ILE A 582 12.49 7.75 -21.89
N ALA A 583 13.31 8.21 -20.94
CA ALA A 583 14.03 9.48 -21.05
C ALA A 583 15.16 9.48 -22.10
N LYS A 584 15.72 8.30 -22.40
CA LYS A 584 16.77 8.12 -23.41
C LYS A 584 16.25 7.83 -24.82
N ASP A 585 14.97 7.50 -24.97
CA ASP A 585 14.35 7.31 -26.28
C ASP A 585 13.95 8.66 -26.88
N ALA A 586 14.77 9.15 -27.82
CA ALA A 586 14.57 10.42 -28.53
C ALA A 586 13.18 10.57 -29.20
N ASN A 587 12.54 9.46 -29.56
CA ASN A 587 11.20 9.46 -30.14
C ASN A 587 10.14 9.81 -29.08
N LEU A 588 10.39 9.49 -27.82
CA LEU A 588 9.56 9.87 -26.68
C LEU A 588 10.00 11.21 -26.12
N PHE A 589 11.26 11.32 -25.69
CA PHE A 589 11.82 12.55 -25.14
C PHE A 589 13.25 12.77 -25.61
N SER A 590 13.57 14.00 -26.04
CA SER A 590 14.90 14.33 -26.61
C SER A 590 15.75 15.23 -25.70
N TYR A 591 15.28 15.52 -24.47
CA TYR A 591 16.00 16.40 -23.53
C TYR A 591 17.41 15.90 -23.22
N LEU A 592 17.58 14.62 -22.85
CA LEU A 592 18.91 14.08 -22.54
C LEU A 592 19.82 14.09 -23.77
N GLU A 593 19.33 13.60 -24.92
CA GLU A 593 20.09 13.55 -26.16
C GLU A 593 20.61 14.92 -26.58
N ARG A 594 19.76 15.96 -26.49
CA ARG A 594 20.09 17.30 -27.00
C ARG A 594 20.88 18.15 -26.02
N CYS A 595 20.61 18.01 -24.72
CA CYS A 595 21.12 18.95 -23.73
C CYS A 595 22.24 18.37 -22.86
N ALA A 596 22.23 17.06 -22.60
CA ALA A 596 23.26 16.42 -21.79
C ALA A 596 23.49 14.94 -22.18
N PRO A 597 23.92 14.66 -23.42
CA PRO A 597 24.03 13.29 -23.95
C PRO A 597 25.03 12.42 -23.16
N ASP A 598 26.06 13.05 -22.60
CA ASP A 598 27.13 12.39 -21.84
C ASP A 598 26.87 12.37 -20.33
N ALA A 599 25.77 12.95 -19.84
CA ALA A 599 25.49 12.99 -18.41
C ALA A 599 25.25 11.57 -17.85
N PRO A 600 26.02 11.11 -16.84
CA PRO A 600 25.80 9.81 -16.24
C PRO A 600 24.42 9.74 -15.56
N VAL A 601 23.68 8.67 -15.87
CA VAL A 601 22.45 8.27 -15.18
C VAL A 601 22.75 7.02 -14.37
N LYS A 602 22.78 7.15 -13.04
CA LYS A 602 23.06 6.07 -12.09
C LYS A 602 21.74 5.42 -11.68
N ILE A 603 21.58 4.13 -12.02
CA ILE A 603 20.35 3.37 -11.75
C ILE A 603 20.41 2.79 -10.33
N GLY A 604 19.38 3.06 -9.53
CA GLY A 604 19.22 2.54 -8.17
C GLY A 604 18.75 3.61 -7.19
N ASP A 605 18.59 3.22 -5.92
CA ASP A 605 18.24 4.17 -4.87
C ASP A 605 19.35 5.22 -4.70
N ALA A 606 18.97 6.49 -4.82
CA ALA A 606 19.91 7.61 -4.79
C ALA A 606 20.62 7.73 -3.46
N ARG A 607 19.95 7.43 -2.35
CA ARG A 607 20.54 7.53 -1.01
C ARG A 607 21.62 6.48 -0.79
N LEU A 608 21.37 5.24 -1.21
CA LEU A 608 22.38 4.17 -1.17
C LEU A 608 23.57 4.50 -2.07
N THR A 609 23.31 5.02 -3.28
CA THR A 609 24.36 5.37 -4.24
C THR A 609 25.22 6.54 -3.76
N LEU A 610 24.60 7.63 -3.28
CA LEU A 610 25.31 8.78 -2.69
C LEU A 610 26.10 8.38 -1.45
N THR A 611 25.60 7.44 -0.64
CA THR A 611 26.34 6.89 0.50
C THR A 611 27.60 6.15 0.05
N ALA A 612 27.49 5.30 -0.98
CA ALA A 612 28.64 4.59 -1.53
C ALA A 612 29.69 5.58 -2.09
N GLU A 613 29.24 6.63 -2.75
CA GLU A 613 30.11 7.70 -3.26
C GLU A 613 30.79 8.52 -2.17
N SER A 614 30.05 8.86 -1.11
CA SER A 614 30.62 9.52 0.07
C SER A 614 31.74 8.68 0.67
N LYS A 615 31.49 7.37 0.87
CA LYS A 615 32.50 6.41 1.35
C LYS A 615 33.71 6.33 0.40
N ALA A 616 33.47 6.37 -0.91
CA ALA A 616 34.52 6.37 -1.93
C ALA A 616 35.23 7.73 -2.10
N LYS A 617 34.80 8.78 -1.37
CA LYS A 617 35.29 10.16 -1.50
C LYS A 617 35.22 10.68 -2.95
N ALA A 618 34.15 10.34 -3.65
CA ALA A 618 33.87 10.89 -4.96
C ALA A 618 33.72 12.42 -4.90
N GLU A 619 33.88 13.12 -6.02
CA GLU A 619 33.77 14.58 -6.05
C GLU A 619 32.39 15.06 -5.60
N ALA A 620 32.37 16.15 -4.81
CA ALA A 620 31.16 16.77 -4.27
C ALA A 620 30.48 17.69 -5.30
N TYR A 621 29.24 18.13 -5.03
CA TYR A 621 28.39 18.89 -5.93
C TYR A 621 28.30 20.37 -5.52
N ASP A 622 28.15 21.26 -6.50
CA ASP A 622 27.83 22.68 -6.27
C ASP A 622 26.31 22.84 -6.04
N PHE A 623 25.49 22.01 -6.69
CA PHE A 623 24.04 22.04 -6.56
C PHE A 623 23.46 20.63 -6.53
N LEU A 624 22.72 20.28 -5.48
CA LEU A 624 22.11 18.97 -5.29
C LEU A 624 20.58 19.12 -5.26
N VAL A 625 19.90 18.47 -6.20
CA VAL A 625 18.47 18.57 -6.44
C VAL A 625 17.80 17.28 -5.97
N ILE A 626 16.81 17.39 -5.09
CA ILE A 626 16.00 16.29 -4.60
C ILE A 626 14.61 16.39 -5.22
N ASP A 627 14.37 15.58 -6.24
CA ASP A 627 13.17 15.52 -7.06
C ASP A 627 12.76 14.05 -7.33
N ALA A 628 12.82 13.23 -6.27
CA ALA A 628 12.42 11.83 -6.34
C ALA A 628 10.99 11.67 -5.82
N PHE A 629 10.06 11.51 -6.75
CA PHE A 629 8.65 11.29 -6.44
C PHE A 629 8.20 9.91 -6.87
N SER A 630 7.51 9.21 -5.97
CA SER A 630 6.66 8.08 -6.33
C SER A 630 5.23 8.61 -6.42
N SER A 631 4.80 8.98 -7.64
CA SER A 631 3.53 9.68 -7.87
C SER A 631 3.57 11.05 -7.20
N ASP A 632 2.78 11.28 -6.14
CA ASP A 632 2.65 12.59 -5.49
C ASP A 632 3.54 12.77 -4.25
N SER A 633 4.29 11.75 -3.82
CA SER A 633 5.01 11.77 -2.54
C SER A 633 6.52 11.54 -2.66
N ILE A 634 7.28 12.34 -1.91
CA ILE A 634 8.72 12.12 -1.67
C ILE A 634 8.86 10.96 -0.68
N PRO A 635 9.65 9.92 -1.01
CA PRO A 635 9.96 8.86 -0.06
C PRO A 635 10.57 9.42 1.23
N ALA A 636 10.04 9.01 2.38
CA ALA A 636 10.41 9.58 3.68
C ALA A 636 11.91 9.50 3.96
N HIS A 637 12.59 8.45 3.48
CA HIS A 637 14.04 8.26 3.68
C HIS A 637 14.90 9.24 2.89
N LEU A 638 14.36 9.99 1.94
CA LEU A 638 15.08 11.04 1.23
C LEU A 638 14.98 12.41 1.92
N ILE A 639 14.15 12.52 2.97
CA ILE A 639 13.86 13.76 3.69
C ILE A 639 13.92 13.51 5.21
N THR A 640 15.08 13.04 5.66
CA THR A 640 15.43 12.85 7.09
C THR A 640 16.68 13.63 7.45
N ARG A 641 16.97 13.76 8.75
CA ARG A 641 18.23 14.34 9.25
C ARG A 641 19.44 13.62 8.68
N GLU A 642 19.42 12.30 8.65
CA GLU A 642 20.52 11.47 8.15
C GLU A 642 20.69 11.64 6.63
N ALA A 643 19.59 11.77 5.88
CA ALA A 643 19.63 12.08 4.45
C ALA A 643 20.23 13.49 4.22
N LEU A 644 19.78 14.50 4.96
CA LEU A 644 20.32 15.86 4.86
C LEU A 644 21.81 15.92 5.24
N THR A 645 22.23 15.15 6.24
CA THR A 645 23.65 15.02 6.61
C THR A 645 24.47 14.45 5.45
N LEU A 646 24.00 13.36 4.83
CA LEU A 646 24.63 12.79 3.65
C LEU A 646 24.70 13.81 2.49
N TYR A 647 23.64 14.56 2.26
CA TYR A 647 23.59 15.58 1.21
C TYR A 647 24.65 16.65 1.45
N ARG A 648 24.79 17.15 2.69
CA ARG A 648 25.83 18.11 3.07
C ARG A 648 27.24 17.56 2.86
N ASP A 649 27.49 16.31 3.21
CA ASP A 649 28.79 15.65 2.98
C ASP A 649 29.13 15.51 1.49
N ARG A 650 28.10 15.56 0.62
CA ARG A 650 28.24 15.52 -0.84
C ARG A 650 28.21 16.91 -1.47
N LEU A 651 28.18 18.01 -0.71
CA LEU A 651 28.28 19.38 -1.23
C LEU A 651 29.69 19.94 -1.12
N LYS A 652 30.05 20.77 -2.10
CA LYS A 652 31.22 21.66 -2.01
C LYS A 652 30.92 22.82 -1.05
N GLU A 653 31.96 23.53 -0.64
CA GLU A 653 31.83 24.77 0.12
C GLU A 653 30.96 25.78 -0.67
N GLY A 654 29.94 26.31 -0.02
CA GLY A 654 28.96 27.20 -0.64
C GLY A 654 28.02 26.53 -1.65
N GLY A 655 27.95 25.20 -1.67
CA GLY A 655 26.96 24.44 -2.43
C GLY A 655 25.56 24.51 -1.80
N VAL A 656 24.53 24.21 -2.59
CA VAL A 656 23.12 24.38 -2.20
C VAL A 656 22.32 23.11 -2.44
N ILE A 657 21.31 22.88 -1.61
CA ILE A 657 20.33 21.80 -1.76
C ILE A 657 19.00 22.42 -2.21
N PHE A 658 18.39 21.84 -3.23
CA PHE A 658 17.04 22.15 -3.68
C PHE A 658 16.13 20.96 -3.42
N PHE A 659 15.06 21.13 -2.66
CA PHE A 659 13.98 20.16 -2.53
C PHE A 659 12.78 20.63 -3.34
N HIS A 660 12.34 19.82 -4.30
CA HIS A 660 10.98 19.96 -4.82
C HIS A 660 10.01 19.40 -3.78
N THR A 661 9.04 20.20 -3.31
CA THR A 661 8.15 19.85 -2.18
C THR A 661 6.66 19.91 -2.53
N SER A 662 6.31 19.96 -3.82
CA SER A 662 4.90 19.93 -4.25
C SER A 662 4.24 18.62 -3.84
N ASN A 663 3.11 18.69 -3.14
CA ASN A 663 2.35 17.51 -2.69
C ASN A 663 0.88 17.89 -2.42
N ARG A 664 -0.08 17.07 -2.85
CA ARG A 664 -1.52 17.37 -2.69
C ARG A 664 -2.09 17.02 -1.32
N TYR A 665 -1.36 16.24 -0.51
CA TYR A 665 -1.88 15.62 0.72
C TYR A 665 -1.01 15.85 1.97
N LEU A 666 0.27 16.16 1.83
CA LEU A 666 1.26 16.28 2.91
C LEU A 666 1.92 17.66 2.89
N ASP A 667 2.15 18.23 4.07
CA ASP A 667 2.92 19.46 4.23
C ASP A 667 4.42 19.12 4.27
N VAL A 668 4.98 18.88 3.08
CA VAL A 668 6.39 18.53 2.90
C VAL A 668 7.31 19.74 3.10
N VAL A 669 6.80 20.96 2.85
CA VAL A 669 7.53 22.22 3.09
C VAL A 669 7.94 22.32 4.56
N SER A 670 7.00 22.14 5.50
CA SER A 670 7.31 22.16 6.94
C SER A 670 8.32 21.08 7.35
N VAL A 671 8.31 19.91 6.69
CA VAL A 671 9.31 18.85 6.96
C VAL A 671 10.71 19.31 6.53
N ALA A 672 10.85 19.80 5.30
CA ALA A 672 12.12 20.30 4.77
C ALA A 672 12.67 21.49 5.58
N VAL A 673 11.80 22.43 5.95
CA VAL A 673 12.16 23.58 6.79
C VAL A 673 12.63 23.15 8.17
N ARG A 674 11.92 22.21 8.82
CA ARG A 674 12.32 21.70 10.14
C ARG A 674 13.69 21.02 10.11
N LEU A 675 14.03 20.35 9.00
CA LEU A 675 15.36 19.77 8.81
C LEU A 675 16.43 20.84 8.62
N ALA A 676 16.14 21.91 7.88
CA ALA A 676 17.05 23.04 7.72
C ALA A 676 17.34 23.71 9.07
N GLU A 677 16.30 23.97 9.88
CA GLU A 677 16.43 24.50 11.25
C GLU A 677 17.29 23.61 12.14
N ASP A 678 17.03 22.29 12.15
CA ASP A 678 17.78 21.30 12.93
C ASP A 678 19.25 21.21 12.52
N ALA A 679 19.54 21.36 11.22
CA ALA A 679 20.88 21.33 10.66
C ALA A 679 21.64 22.68 10.79
N GLY A 680 20.96 23.75 11.23
CA GLY A 680 21.49 25.11 11.29
C GLY A 680 21.72 25.75 9.91
N LEU A 681 20.96 25.33 8.90
CA LEU A 681 21.03 25.87 7.54
C LEU A 681 20.05 27.03 7.37
N SER A 682 20.43 28.00 6.54
CA SER A 682 19.47 29.01 6.04
C SER A 682 18.63 28.39 4.93
N TYR A 683 17.40 28.87 4.77
CA TYR A 683 16.48 28.35 3.76
C TYR A 683 15.54 29.43 3.20
N ARG A 684 15.00 29.16 2.02
CA ARG A 684 13.90 29.92 1.40
C ARG A 684 12.88 28.96 0.80
N VAL A 685 11.61 29.25 1.02
CA VAL A 685 10.47 28.59 0.38
C VAL A 685 10.10 29.40 -0.84
N ILE A 686 9.98 28.73 -1.98
CA ILE A 686 9.63 29.35 -3.26
C ILE A 686 8.26 28.82 -3.67
N ARG A 687 7.33 29.74 -3.89
CA ARG A 687 5.98 29.42 -4.38
C ARG A 687 5.81 29.98 -5.78
N PHE A 688 5.75 29.08 -6.76
CA PHE A 688 5.58 29.47 -8.15
C PHE A 688 4.18 29.12 -8.63
N ASP A 689 3.47 30.15 -9.07
CA ASP A 689 2.21 30.04 -9.80
C ASP A 689 2.43 30.59 -11.20
N THR A 690 1.82 29.94 -12.21
CA THR A 690 2.04 30.34 -13.60
C THR A 690 0.98 31.36 -14.02
N ASP A 691 1.42 32.52 -14.50
CA ASP A 691 0.52 33.51 -15.10
C ASP A 691 0.02 32.99 -16.47
N GLU A 692 -1.30 32.91 -16.66
CA GLU A 692 -1.93 32.47 -17.92
C GLU A 692 -1.50 33.32 -19.13
N ALA A 693 -1.01 34.54 -18.92
CA ALA A 693 -0.54 35.43 -19.98
C ALA A 693 0.85 35.07 -20.55
N LEU A 694 1.61 34.19 -19.89
CA LEU A 694 2.96 33.80 -20.34
C LEU A 694 2.93 32.76 -21.48
N PRO A 695 3.90 32.79 -22.41
CA PRO A 695 4.06 31.73 -23.40
C PRO A 695 4.18 30.35 -22.74
N LEU A 696 3.51 29.35 -23.32
CA LEU A 696 3.49 27.97 -22.83
C LEU A 696 2.96 27.81 -21.39
N SER A 697 2.33 28.84 -20.82
CA SER A 697 1.77 28.80 -19.47
C SER A 697 0.84 27.60 -19.21
N PRO A 698 -0.05 27.18 -20.14
CA PRO A 698 -0.88 25.98 -19.97
C PRO A 698 -0.08 24.67 -19.82
N LEU A 699 1.21 24.67 -20.17
CA LEU A 699 2.12 23.53 -20.09
C LEU A 699 3.06 23.62 -18.87
N LYS A 700 2.97 24.68 -18.08
CA LYS A 700 3.69 24.84 -16.80
C LYS A 700 2.78 24.48 -15.65
N THR A 701 3.35 24.07 -14.52
CA THR A 701 2.58 23.64 -13.33
C THR A 701 2.97 24.41 -12.09
N LYS A 702 1.99 24.65 -11.19
CA LYS A 702 2.26 25.23 -9.87
C LYS A 702 3.26 24.39 -9.12
N THR A 703 4.25 25.04 -8.51
CA THR A 703 5.41 24.37 -7.91
C THR A 703 5.76 24.98 -6.56
N LEU A 704 6.03 24.12 -5.58
CA LEU A 704 6.58 24.48 -4.28
C LEU A 704 7.96 23.88 -4.13
N ALA A 705 8.93 24.67 -3.69
CA ALA A 705 10.27 24.19 -3.42
C ALA A 705 10.87 24.83 -2.16
N VAL A 706 11.85 24.14 -1.57
CA VAL A 706 12.67 24.65 -0.48
C VAL A 706 14.14 24.60 -0.90
N VAL A 707 14.80 25.74 -0.85
CA VAL A 707 16.24 25.87 -1.13
C VAL A 707 16.97 26.11 0.18
N MET A 708 18.05 25.38 0.45
CA MET A 708 18.78 25.45 1.72
C MET A 708 20.29 25.31 1.57
N GLY A 709 21.02 25.97 2.46
CA GLY A 709 22.49 26.04 2.42
C GLY A 709 23.05 27.05 3.43
N ASP A 710 24.30 27.46 3.22
CA ASP A 710 24.95 28.47 4.05
C ASP A 710 24.22 29.82 3.98
N ALA A 711 24.10 30.52 5.12
CA ALA A 711 23.32 31.76 5.20
C ALA A 711 23.78 32.85 4.21
N ALA A 712 25.09 33.03 4.06
CA ALA A 712 25.63 33.98 3.09
C ALA A 712 25.24 33.64 1.65
N VAL A 713 25.22 32.35 1.31
CA VAL A 713 24.86 31.87 -0.03
C VAL A 713 23.37 32.03 -0.28
N ILE A 714 22.52 31.59 0.65
CA ILE A 714 21.07 31.67 0.50
C ILE A 714 20.60 33.12 0.41
N ASN A 715 21.17 34.03 1.21
CA ASN A 715 20.84 35.45 1.13
C ASN A 715 21.29 36.08 -0.20
N ASP A 716 22.42 35.65 -0.75
CA ASP A 716 22.93 36.14 -2.04
C ASP A 716 22.07 35.66 -3.22
N ILE A 717 21.75 34.36 -3.29
CA ILE A 717 20.93 33.82 -4.40
C ILE A 717 19.46 34.28 -4.34
N ALA A 718 18.95 34.59 -3.14
CA ALA A 718 17.60 35.10 -2.94
C ALA A 718 17.51 36.64 -3.06
N ALA A 719 18.64 37.34 -3.21
CA ALA A 719 18.66 38.80 -3.22
C ALA A 719 17.79 39.37 -4.35
N GLY A 720 16.85 40.24 -3.99
CA GLY A 720 15.93 40.89 -4.93
C GLY A 720 14.75 40.02 -5.38
N ARG A 721 14.53 38.85 -4.77
CA ARG A 721 13.37 37.98 -5.02
C ARG A 721 12.37 38.06 -3.87
N GLU A 722 11.25 38.75 -4.07
CA GLU A 722 10.22 38.92 -3.04
C GLU A 722 9.36 37.66 -2.82
N ASP A 723 9.34 36.75 -3.79
CA ASP A 723 8.64 35.46 -3.78
C ASP A 723 9.37 34.36 -2.99
N TRP A 724 10.61 34.63 -2.55
CA TRP A 724 11.43 33.74 -1.74
C TRP A 724 11.22 34.07 -0.26
N VAL A 725 10.37 33.30 0.40
CA VAL A 725 9.93 33.60 1.77
C VAL A 725 10.54 32.66 2.80
N GLU A 726 10.66 33.13 4.03
CA GLU A 726 10.83 32.28 5.20
C GLU A 726 9.44 31.90 5.72
N GLU A 727 9.21 30.62 6.00
CA GLU A 727 7.94 30.14 6.53
C GLU A 727 8.16 29.46 7.87
N THR A 728 7.26 29.71 8.82
CA THR A 728 7.28 28.99 10.10
C THR A 728 6.71 27.60 9.90
N PRO A 729 7.47 26.52 10.15
CA PRO A 729 6.98 25.16 9.98
C PRO A 729 5.90 24.82 11.01
N SER A 730 4.94 23.99 10.62
CA SER A 730 3.86 23.54 11.50
C SER A 730 4.39 22.90 12.80
N SER A 731 3.74 23.20 13.92
CA SER A 731 4.06 22.61 15.23
C SER A 731 3.70 21.12 15.33
N LEU A 732 2.88 20.62 14.41
CA LEU A 732 2.54 19.19 14.30
C LEU A 732 3.66 18.36 13.67
N ILE A 733 4.69 19.00 13.12
CA ILE A 733 5.80 18.36 12.43
C ILE A 733 7.08 18.54 13.25
N SER A 734 7.57 17.42 13.78
CA SER A 734 8.89 17.27 14.37
C SER A 734 9.93 16.88 13.30
N VAL A 735 11.21 16.98 13.67
CA VAL A 735 12.33 16.56 12.82
C VAL A 735 12.19 15.07 12.48
N TRP A 736 12.17 14.74 11.19
CA TRP A 736 12.19 13.35 10.73
C TRP A 736 13.61 12.80 10.74
N THR A 737 13.74 11.56 11.20
CA THR A 737 14.97 10.76 11.21
C THR A 737 14.70 9.42 10.53
N ASP A 738 15.75 8.66 10.24
CA ASP A 738 15.59 7.29 9.74
C ASP A 738 14.82 6.39 10.70
N ASP A 739 14.93 6.67 12.00
CA ASP A 739 14.22 5.96 13.05
C ASP A 739 12.78 6.46 13.23
N PHE A 740 12.48 7.71 12.87
CA PHE A 740 11.21 8.35 13.18
C PHE A 740 10.69 9.26 12.07
N SER A 741 9.46 9.01 11.63
CA SER A 741 8.73 9.88 10.72
C SER A 741 7.24 9.90 11.09
N ASN A 742 6.66 11.10 11.11
CA ASN A 742 5.25 11.33 11.46
C ASN A 742 4.45 11.82 10.24
N ILE A 743 4.06 10.86 9.40
CA ILE A 743 3.24 11.10 8.21
C ILE A 743 1.87 11.69 8.58
N LEU A 744 1.25 11.21 9.66
CA LEU A 744 -0.06 11.70 10.11
C LEU A 744 0.01 13.19 10.48
N GLY A 745 1.07 13.61 11.16
CA GLY A 745 1.34 15.02 11.47
C GLY A 745 1.43 15.88 10.21
N ALA A 746 2.14 15.42 9.18
CA ALA A 746 2.25 16.12 7.91
C ALA A 746 0.91 16.19 7.14
N PHE A 747 0.11 15.14 7.19
CA PHE A 747 -1.23 15.11 6.60
C PHE A 747 -2.19 16.09 7.30
N VAL A 748 -2.23 16.06 8.64
CA VAL A 748 -3.07 16.97 9.43
C VAL A 748 -2.62 18.41 9.23
N ALA A 749 -1.30 18.68 9.27
CA ALA A 749 -0.73 20.00 9.01
C ALA A 749 -1.16 20.54 7.64
N HIS A 750 -1.14 19.71 6.59
CA HIS A 750 -1.61 20.09 5.27
C HIS A 750 -3.10 20.47 5.26
N MET A 751 -3.96 19.66 5.89
CA MET A 751 -5.39 19.93 5.97
C MET A 751 -5.71 21.20 6.76
N THR A 752 -5.00 21.45 7.87
CA THR A 752 -5.22 22.63 8.72
C THR A 752 -4.53 23.88 8.20
N GLY A 753 -3.40 23.74 7.49
CA GLY A 753 -2.65 24.85 6.90
C GLY A 753 -3.35 25.48 5.70
N LYS A 754 -4.28 24.75 5.06
CA LYS A 754 -5.15 25.27 3.99
C LYS A 754 -6.09 26.41 4.43
N THR A 755 -6.12 26.82 5.70
CA THR A 755 -6.87 28.01 6.12
C THR A 755 -6.18 29.35 5.84
N SER A 756 -4.99 29.42 5.21
CA SER A 756 -4.35 30.72 4.91
C SER A 756 -3.79 30.97 3.51
N SER A 757 -3.89 30.06 2.53
CA SER A 757 -3.59 30.43 1.12
C SER A 757 -4.14 29.46 0.07
N ALA A 758 -5.03 30.00 -0.78
CA ALA A 758 -5.42 29.61 -2.15
C ALA A 758 -5.92 28.18 -2.45
N GLN A 759 -7.23 28.10 -2.75
CA GLN A 759 -7.76 27.27 -3.85
C GLN A 759 -7.39 27.89 -5.19
#